data_AF-A0A1M3HIF4-F1
#
_entry.id   AF-A0A1M3HIF4-F1
#
_cell.length_a   1.000
_cell.length_b   1.000
_cell.length_c   1.000
_cell.angle_alpha   90.00
_cell.angle_beta   90.00
_cell.angle_gamma   90.00
#
_symmetry.space_group_name_H-M   'P 1'
#
loop_
_entity.id
_entity.type
_entity.pdbx_description
1 polymer ?
#
loop_
_entity_poly.entity_id
_entity_poly.type
_entity_poly.pdbx_seq_one_letter_code
_entity_poly.pdbx_strand_id
1 'polypeptide(L)'
;MLNPVKAEQYLSELELIRGSRIALPPRIMALGKLFDRVVKAITTDEMVAFRNFYARFRYLLATLPLRDVERRNLENFRRLLKDREKTNEKAFEQGGMLMKQLLVLSSGEQPEKEAGYQEGYFTRLYPKRNYTKLTDLKLLCSSWTELQNDNGKIYFILSAYDLEDLGELVKIVVRRDEYYNYTQIRAWLKENAILYVQNIRPIGEEGNEYETTFDTLITLEPDYLVDATEVGECYTNYGAYSDLFFLNRLVSDLPGAAALKGSIVGYYLDELVRDPQRDKEEIYLNAQRLYAMKAAQLGKREMQEVRKSIYTEHLPNIMKLVGREATKELWIEPTYFSTEYGLQGRLDLLCKKDGVQDIIELKSGSSPNPNAGRMAFPNHKMQVVCYDMMLESTYGKDRKGFNAVFYSKCQISPYRHLVSEHREKMQILEQRNEIVAQIYRLATKDFSVLERIKVQGIQGLPVFKDQVLTLFQKAYEPGRIATEYYQEMVSFLIRENINTKVGNLLKEDEEDQPNGFAGLWLDNLEVKLDDFRIIYDLETVEIREGQGYVHLNFTRKIDHAFRKGDLVILYPKSDDGYHVLHHHILKGSLDEVHPDRLVVCLNNKQTDYKFIRDHKTWAVEPDIFEKNYWSGISCLFNVLTASARKKKILFGHEQPVFLREQLYTSVGLTETQRDVLQQALDARDYYLLQGPPGTGKTSTFLVNYVREGLRRAGKPIVVLAFTNKAVDKICEAFRKPREGASIPYLRLGSRHVQDNNLFTEQIKDDDNPDSWRKIIDGHKVFVSTVTTFHNNWQLLRQFIPFNEVVVDEASQLTEAVLSSVLTLFDKFVLIGDHKQLPAVITQDDHLCRINSTYLNQLGIYDLRVSLFERLMDNARRKGWTEAYGQLRDHYRMHEDIAALITKHYRVELKAGLSSQSSRAPVYSLPEGHFLRSLADQRVAFVETPAEGGPKRNDKEALMAATIVHELVATGAVRPADIGIITPFRAQIAAIKEHLRPELLRGEELIIDTVERYQGDERKVIIFSTTIQDARQIRTIQSVAEDEVSLVDRKLLVCVSRAVEQLIIIGNSRALSASESYRELLAAIGAKLSYSAKY
;
A
#
# COMPACT_ATOMS: atom_id res chain seq x y z
N MET A 1 17.83 6.04 28.02
CA MET A 1 17.43 5.84 29.44
C MET A 1 15.95 6.18 29.58
N LEU A 2 15.17 5.40 30.32
CA LEU A 2 13.72 5.60 30.49
C LEU A 2 13.43 6.80 31.40
N ASN A 3 12.38 7.56 31.06
CA ASN A 3 11.80 8.54 31.98
C ASN A 3 11.26 7.83 33.24
N PRO A 4 11.58 8.29 34.47
CA PRO A 4 11.12 7.66 35.72
C PRO A 4 9.61 7.41 35.80
N VAL A 5 8.80 8.34 35.29
CA VAL A 5 7.33 8.22 35.27
C VAL A 5 6.88 7.08 34.34
N LYS A 6 7.54 6.92 33.17
CA LYS A 6 7.26 5.80 32.27
C LYS A 6 7.71 4.47 32.87
N ALA A 7 8.85 4.45 33.56
CA ALA A 7 9.34 3.26 34.24
C ALA A 7 8.34 2.77 35.31
N GLU A 8 7.81 3.68 36.13
CA GLU A 8 6.79 3.36 37.15
C GLU A 8 5.47 2.86 36.54
N GLN A 9 5.05 3.42 35.40
CA GLN A 9 3.89 2.94 34.64
C GLN A 9 4.07 1.49 34.16
N TYR A 10 5.21 1.19 33.53
CA TYR A 10 5.50 -0.16 33.07
C TYR A 10 5.70 -1.15 34.22
N LEU A 11 6.26 -0.72 35.35
CA LEU A 11 6.33 -1.52 36.57
C LEU A 11 4.92 -1.86 37.09
N SER A 12 4.03 -0.87 37.15
CA SER A 12 2.65 -1.09 37.58
C SER A 12 1.91 -2.07 36.66
N GLU A 13 2.10 -1.93 35.34
CA GLU A 13 1.54 -2.85 34.35
C GLU A 13 2.11 -4.26 34.47
N LEU A 14 3.43 -4.39 34.70
CA LEU A 14 4.07 -5.67 34.93
C LEU A 14 3.47 -6.40 36.13
N GLU A 15 3.25 -5.70 37.25
CA GLU A 15 2.64 -6.29 38.44
C GLU A 15 1.17 -6.70 38.19
N LEU A 16 0.42 -5.94 37.38
CA LEU A 16 -0.93 -6.34 36.93
C LEU A 16 -0.91 -7.63 36.10
N ILE A 17 0.03 -7.73 35.15
CA ILE A 17 0.19 -8.94 34.31
C ILE A 17 0.56 -10.15 35.19
N ARG A 18 1.48 -9.96 36.14
CA ARG A 18 1.90 -11.01 37.08
C ARG A 18 0.77 -11.45 38.01
N GLY A 19 0.01 -10.51 38.56
CA GLY A 19 -1.12 -10.78 39.46
C GLY A 19 -2.40 -11.30 38.79
N SER A 20 -2.45 -11.31 37.46
CA SER A 20 -3.62 -11.77 36.71
C SER A 20 -3.91 -13.27 36.91
N ARG A 21 -5.19 -13.61 37.08
CA ARG A 21 -5.68 -15.00 37.25
C ARG A 21 -6.12 -15.66 35.94
N ILE A 22 -5.89 -15.02 34.79
CA ILE A 22 -6.20 -15.60 33.48
C ILE A 22 -5.20 -16.73 33.14
N ALA A 23 -5.52 -17.53 32.13
CA ALA A 23 -4.63 -18.61 31.69
C ALA A 23 -3.24 -18.10 31.31
N LEU A 24 -2.24 -18.98 31.43
CA LEU A 24 -0.82 -18.66 31.18
C LEU A 24 -0.55 -18.08 29.77
N PRO A 25 -1.12 -18.57 28.64
CA PRO A 25 -0.76 -18.06 27.32
C PRO A 25 -1.09 -16.57 27.12
N PRO A 26 -2.29 -16.07 27.48
CA PRO A 26 -2.56 -14.63 27.48
C PRO A 26 -1.62 -13.80 28.38
N ARG A 27 -1.22 -14.32 29.55
CA ARG A 27 -0.28 -13.63 30.45
C ARG A 27 1.11 -13.51 29.83
N ILE A 28 1.61 -14.58 29.21
CA ILE A 28 2.89 -14.60 28.49
C ILE A 28 2.85 -13.64 27.30
N MET A 29 1.74 -13.60 26.56
CA MET A 29 1.57 -12.61 25.50
C MET A 29 1.63 -11.19 26.06
N ALA A 30 0.88 -10.89 27.12
CA ALA A 30 0.87 -9.55 27.72
C ALA A 30 2.28 -9.15 28.19
N LEU A 31 3.01 -10.09 28.80
CA LEU A 31 4.39 -9.90 29.20
C LEU A 31 5.32 -9.65 28.00
N GLY A 32 5.11 -10.33 26.88
CA GLY A 32 5.85 -10.11 25.65
C GLY A 32 5.55 -8.76 24.98
N LYS A 33 4.28 -8.34 24.96
CA LYS A 33 3.85 -7.01 24.49
C LYS A 33 4.45 -5.91 25.37
N LEU A 34 4.51 -6.12 26.68
CA LEU A 34 5.18 -5.21 27.59
C LEU A 34 6.70 -5.16 27.34
N PHE A 35 7.36 -6.32 27.15
CA PHE A 35 8.78 -6.37 26.83
C PHE A 35 9.12 -5.58 25.57
N ASP A 36 8.34 -5.75 24.49
CA ASP A 36 8.52 -4.99 23.26
C ASP A 36 8.38 -3.47 23.50
N ARG A 37 7.32 -3.03 24.19
CA ARG A 37 7.13 -1.62 24.56
C ARG A 37 8.24 -1.05 25.42
N VAL A 38 8.75 -1.83 26.38
CA VAL A 38 9.86 -1.41 27.25
C VAL A 38 11.13 -1.22 26.43
N VAL A 39 11.50 -2.19 25.58
CA VAL A 39 12.66 -2.07 24.69
C VAL A 39 12.52 -0.85 23.78
N LYS A 40 11.35 -0.65 23.17
CA LYS A 40 11.08 0.51 22.31
C LYS A 40 11.20 1.83 23.05
N ALA A 41 10.66 1.91 24.28
CA ALA A 41 10.65 3.11 25.09
C ALA A 41 12.03 3.51 25.64
N ILE A 42 12.93 2.55 25.86
CA ILE A 42 14.29 2.80 26.35
C ILE A 42 15.15 3.44 25.26
N THR A 43 14.93 3.06 24.00
CA THR A 43 15.72 3.49 22.84
C THR A 43 15.05 4.59 22.02
N THR A 44 13.94 5.17 22.48
CA THR A 44 13.15 6.15 21.70
C THR A 44 13.92 7.42 21.36
N ASP A 45 14.76 7.90 22.28
CA ASP A 45 15.47 9.18 22.11
C ASP A 45 16.84 9.00 21.40
N GLU A 46 17.15 7.81 20.91
CA GLU A 46 18.44 7.49 20.30
C GLU A 46 18.46 7.91 18.83
N MET A 47 19.50 8.61 18.38
CA MET A 47 19.63 9.06 16.98
C MET A 47 20.06 7.92 16.00
N VAL A 48 19.72 6.67 16.32
CA VAL A 48 20.09 5.48 15.54
C VAL A 48 18.85 4.88 14.90
N ALA A 49 18.75 4.96 13.58
CA ALA A 49 17.71 4.32 12.80
C ALA A 49 17.74 2.78 12.92
N PHE A 50 16.83 2.20 13.69
CA PHE A 50 16.76 0.74 13.87
C PHE A 50 15.88 0.06 12.83
N ARG A 51 16.47 -0.76 11.94
CA ARG A 51 15.75 -1.46 10.85
C ARG A 51 14.69 -2.46 11.30
N ASN A 52 14.79 -2.99 12.52
CA ASN A 52 13.84 -3.96 13.08
C ASN A 52 13.99 -4.04 14.60
N PHE A 53 13.05 -4.72 15.27
CA PHE A 53 13.10 -4.98 16.72
C PHE A 53 14.43 -5.59 17.17
N TYR A 54 15.01 -6.50 16.37
CA TYR A 54 16.25 -7.17 16.74
C TYR A 54 17.43 -6.20 16.80
N ALA A 55 17.59 -5.33 15.81
CA ALA A 55 18.61 -4.28 15.80
C ALA A 55 18.48 -3.36 17.01
N ARG A 56 17.24 -2.95 17.33
CA ARG A 56 16.93 -2.13 18.51
C ARG A 56 17.25 -2.84 19.82
N PHE A 57 16.82 -4.08 19.95
CA PHE A 57 17.08 -4.88 21.14
C PHE A 57 18.59 -5.13 21.32
N ARG A 58 19.34 -5.37 20.24
CA ARG A 58 20.81 -5.49 20.29
C ARG A 58 21.46 -4.19 20.75
N TYR A 59 21.02 -3.05 20.23
CA TYR A 59 21.50 -1.76 20.67
C TYR A 59 21.27 -1.56 22.16
N LEU A 60 20.07 -1.85 22.65
CA LEU A 60 19.74 -1.79 24.07
C LEU A 60 20.65 -2.68 24.93
N LEU A 61 20.89 -3.92 24.50
CA LEU A 61 21.80 -4.82 25.21
C LEU A 61 23.25 -4.31 25.22
N ALA A 62 23.64 -3.58 24.17
CA ALA A 62 24.98 -2.99 24.06
C ALA A 62 25.15 -1.72 24.91
N THR A 63 24.10 -0.92 25.07
CA THR A 63 24.15 0.36 25.79
C THR A 63 23.88 0.27 27.28
N LEU A 64 23.09 -0.72 27.73
CA LEU A 64 22.86 -0.92 29.16
C LEU A 64 24.07 -1.59 29.85
N PRO A 65 24.36 -1.24 31.12
CA PRO A 65 25.46 -1.81 31.89
C PRO A 65 25.15 -3.22 32.41
N LEU A 66 24.85 -4.15 31.51
CA LEU A 66 24.47 -5.54 31.79
C LEU A 66 25.67 -6.48 31.82
N ARG A 67 25.69 -7.41 32.79
CA ARG A 67 26.61 -8.56 32.84
C ARG A 67 26.26 -9.57 31.74
N ASP A 68 27.22 -10.40 31.31
CA ASP A 68 27.01 -11.39 30.24
C ASP A 68 25.89 -12.40 30.54
N VAL A 69 25.69 -12.75 31.82
CA VAL A 69 24.60 -13.65 32.23
C VAL A 69 23.25 -12.97 32.10
N GLU A 70 23.16 -11.66 32.36
CA GLU A 70 21.93 -10.87 32.25
C GLU A 70 21.56 -10.64 30.79
N ARG A 71 22.54 -10.29 29.94
CA ARG A 71 22.36 -10.19 28.48
C ARG A 71 21.79 -11.49 27.91
N ARG A 72 22.44 -12.62 28.22
CA ARG A 72 21.99 -13.95 27.79
C ARG A 72 20.63 -14.34 28.35
N ASN A 73 20.29 -13.93 29.57
CA ASN A 73 18.96 -14.17 30.12
C ASN A 73 17.89 -13.37 29.39
N LEU A 74 18.15 -12.09 29.06
CA LEU A 74 17.21 -11.25 28.29
C LEU A 74 16.99 -11.77 26.87
N GLU A 75 18.05 -12.23 26.20
CA GLU A 75 17.93 -12.85 24.87
C GLU A 75 17.13 -14.15 24.89
N ASN A 76 17.39 -15.02 25.87
CA ASN A 76 16.67 -16.29 25.99
C ASN A 76 15.25 -16.10 26.53
N PHE A 77 15.00 -15.05 27.31
CA PHE A 77 13.65 -14.63 27.67
C PHE A 77 12.86 -14.18 26.42
N ARG A 78 13.48 -13.40 25.52
CA ARG A 78 12.87 -13.07 24.22
C ARG A 78 12.50 -14.33 23.43
N ARG A 79 13.33 -15.38 23.47
CA ARG A 79 13.02 -16.67 22.81
C ARG A 79 11.84 -17.37 23.47
N LEU A 80 11.80 -17.41 24.80
CA LEU A 80 10.65 -17.94 25.56
C LEU A 80 9.34 -17.30 25.12
N LEU A 81 9.32 -15.97 24.93
CA LEU A 81 8.11 -15.25 24.50
C LEU A 81 7.56 -15.73 23.15
N LYS A 82 8.35 -16.46 22.35
CA LYS A 82 7.96 -17.05 21.07
C LYS A 82 7.80 -18.59 21.11
N ASP A 83 8.26 -19.24 22.17
CA ASP A 83 8.33 -20.69 22.30
C ASP A 83 7.31 -21.20 23.33
N ARG A 84 6.14 -21.58 22.80
CA ARG A 84 5.01 -22.04 23.63
C ARG A 84 5.28 -23.35 24.36
N GLU A 85 6.19 -24.20 23.87
CA GLU A 85 6.44 -25.52 24.47
C GLU A 85 7.20 -25.42 25.79
N LYS A 86 8.14 -24.47 25.88
CA LYS A 86 8.93 -24.26 27.10
C LYS A 86 8.30 -23.27 28.08
N THR A 87 7.13 -22.73 27.73
CA THR A 87 6.40 -21.77 28.53
C THR A 87 5.66 -22.46 29.68
N ASN A 88 5.94 -22.06 30.92
CA ASN A 88 5.27 -22.55 32.13
C ASN A 88 5.20 -21.43 33.19
N GLU A 89 4.42 -21.62 34.26
CA GLU A 89 4.26 -20.62 35.33
C GLU A 89 5.60 -20.18 35.94
N LYS A 90 6.54 -21.11 36.11
CA LYS A 90 7.87 -20.78 36.61
C LYS A 90 8.61 -19.86 35.63
N ALA A 91 8.58 -20.16 34.33
CA ALA A 91 9.22 -19.34 33.31
C ALA A 91 8.57 -17.94 33.21
N PHE A 92 7.25 -17.87 33.36
CA PHE A 92 6.53 -16.60 33.43
C PHE A 92 6.98 -15.74 34.61
N GLU A 93 7.03 -16.29 35.83
CA GLU A 93 7.46 -15.55 37.02
C GLU A 93 8.92 -15.10 36.91
N GLN A 94 9.82 -15.98 36.44
CA GLN A 94 11.22 -15.61 36.20
C GLN A 94 11.34 -14.49 35.15
N GLY A 95 10.45 -14.49 34.15
CA GLY A 95 10.39 -13.48 33.11
C GLY A 95 9.91 -12.15 33.64
N GLY A 96 8.91 -12.17 34.51
CA GLY A 96 8.43 -10.99 35.21
C GLY A 96 9.51 -10.35 36.08
N MET A 97 10.25 -11.16 36.87
CA MET A 97 11.37 -10.67 37.68
C MET A 97 12.49 -10.07 36.81
N LEU A 98 12.82 -10.71 35.69
CA LEU A 98 13.83 -10.20 34.74
C LEU A 98 13.39 -8.88 34.08
N MET A 99 12.10 -8.77 33.71
CA MET A 99 11.51 -7.54 33.18
C MET A 99 11.59 -6.40 34.19
N LYS A 100 11.32 -6.68 35.46
CA LYS A 100 11.45 -5.71 36.55
C LYS A 100 12.89 -5.21 36.66
N GLN A 101 13.88 -6.11 36.61
CA GLN A 101 15.31 -5.75 36.61
C GLN A 101 15.67 -4.84 35.44
N LEU A 102 15.19 -5.16 34.23
CA LEU A 102 15.42 -4.32 33.04
C LEU A 102 14.84 -2.92 33.22
N LEU A 103 13.61 -2.80 33.75
CA LEU A 103 12.95 -1.50 33.99
C LEU A 103 13.72 -0.63 34.99
N VAL A 104 14.17 -1.22 36.11
CA VAL A 104 14.95 -0.52 37.15
C VAL A 104 16.33 -0.10 36.63
N LEU A 105 17.02 -0.97 35.90
CA LEU A 105 18.30 -0.61 35.25
C LEU A 105 18.13 0.57 34.28
N SER A 106 17.02 0.56 33.55
CA SER A 106 16.75 1.57 32.53
C SER A 106 16.36 2.93 33.10
N SER A 107 15.96 3.02 34.37
CA SER A 107 15.76 4.28 35.10
C SER A 107 17.04 4.82 35.75
N GLY A 108 18.16 4.10 35.66
CA GLY A 108 19.46 4.50 36.23
C GLY A 108 19.70 4.01 37.64
N GLU A 109 18.83 3.14 38.15
CA GLU A 109 18.94 2.54 39.47
C GLU A 109 19.59 1.14 39.39
N GLN A 110 20.18 0.70 40.50
CA GLN A 110 20.70 -0.67 40.62
C GLN A 110 19.57 -1.61 41.04
N PRO A 111 19.29 -2.69 40.28
CA PRO A 111 18.21 -3.60 40.61
C PRO A 111 18.54 -4.40 41.86
N GLU A 112 17.62 -4.42 42.82
CA GLU A 112 17.70 -5.35 43.94
C GLU A 112 17.39 -6.79 43.47
N LYS A 113 18.08 -7.76 44.07
CA LYS A 113 17.87 -9.18 43.75
C LYS A 113 16.54 -9.65 44.34
N GLU A 114 15.49 -9.69 43.52
CA GLU A 114 14.16 -10.16 43.92
C GLU A 114 14.21 -11.61 44.43
N ALA A 115 13.55 -11.87 45.56
CA ALA A 115 13.53 -13.20 46.18
C ALA A 115 12.89 -14.22 45.23
N GLY A 116 13.59 -15.33 44.98
CA GLY A 116 13.13 -16.39 44.07
C GLY A 116 13.60 -16.25 42.62
N TYR A 117 14.25 -15.14 42.22
CA TYR A 117 14.89 -15.04 40.91
C TYR A 117 16.10 -15.98 40.81
N GLN A 118 16.08 -16.85 39.80
CA GLN A 118 17.13 -17.82 39.51
C GLN A 118 18.01 -17.29 38.37
N GLU A 119 19.19 -16.80 38.73
CA GLU A 119 20.17 -16.33 37.75
C GLU A 119 20.51 -17.42 36.72
N GLY A 120 20.55 -17.05 35.44
CA GLY A 120 20.72 -17.98 34.32
C GLY A 120 19.55 -18.94 34.06
N TYR A 121 18.35 -18.70 34.61
CA TYR A 121 17.18 -19.55 34.38
C TYR A 121 16.90 -19.77 32.89
N PHE A 122 16.85 -18.69 32.10
CA PHE A 122 16.57 -18.78 30.67
C PHE A 122 17.76 -19.36 29.89
N THR A 123 18.99 -19.08 30.32
CA THR A 123 20.19 -19.72 29.76
C THR A 123 20.18 -21.24 29.94
N ARG A 124 19.65 -21.76 31.06
CA ARG A 124 19.47 -23.20 31.26
C ARG A 124 18.33 -23.78 30.43
N LEU A 125 17.27 -23.00 30.20
CA LEU A 125 16.10 -23.39 29.42
C LEU A 125 16.39 -23.42 27.90
N TYR A 126 17.30 -22.55 27.47
CA TYR A 126 17.84 -22.43 26.12
C TYR A 126 19.36 -22.57 26.17
N PRO A 127 19.87 -23.80 26.36
CA PRO A 127 21.31 -24.02 26.28
C PRO A 127 21.81 -23.63 24.88
N LYS A 128 23.07 -23.20 24.83
CA LYS A 128 23.75 -22.78 23.59
C LYS A 128 23.56 -23.83 22.50
N ARG A 129 23.08 -23.42 21.32
CA ARG A 129 23.02 -24.31 20.16
C ARG A 129 24.45 -24.66 19.73
N ASN A 130 24.76 -25.96 19.67
CA ASN A 130 25.97 -26.46 19.04
C ASN A 130 25.63 -26.81 17.58
N TYR A 131 26.07 -25.99 16.63
CA TYR A 131 25.80 -26.20 15.22
C TYR A 131 26.87 -27.16 14.65
N THR A 132 26.54 -28.45 14.57
CA THR A 132 27.48 -29.51 14.15
C THR A 132 27.27 -30.02 12.71
N LYS A 133 26.47 -29.34 11.88
CA LYS A 133 26.18 -29.73 10.48
C LYS A 133 26.15 -28.50 9.55
N LEU A 134 26.06 -28.75 8.23
CA LEU A 134 25.67 -27.72 7.25
C LEU A 134 24.43 -26.99 7.77
N THR A 135 24.51 -25.67 7.84
CA THR A 135 23.52 -24.83 8.53
C THR A 135 23.02 -23.74 7.59
N ASP A 136 21.73 -23.43 7.67
CA ASP A 136 21.12 -22.24 7.07
C ASP A 136 20.83 -21.26 8.22
N LEU A 137 21.23 -19.99 8.08
CA LEU A 137 21.11 -18.97 9.12
C LEU A 137 20.44 -17.70 8.60
N LYS A 138 19.45 -17.19 9.34
CA LYS A 138 18.93 -15.83 9.15
C LYS A 138 19.68 -14.89 10.09
N LEU A 139 20.49 -14.00 9.53
CA LEU A 139 21.47 -13.20 10.24
C LEU A 139 21.12 -11.71 10.20
N LEU A 140 21.41 -11.01 11.30
CA LEU A 140 21.44 -9.56 11.37
C LEU A 140 22.89 -9.09 11.27
N CYS A 141 23.25 -8.49 10.13
CA CYS A 141 24.60 -7.99 9.87
C CYS A 141 25.02 -6.98 10.94
N SER A 142 26.13 -7.24 11.63
CA SER A 142 26.70 -6.30 12.61
C SER A 142 27.88 -5.54 12.02
N SER A 143 28.83 -6.24 11.41
CA SER A 143 30.01 -5.64 10.79
C SER A 143 30.68 -6.63 9.83
N TRP A 144 31.65 -6.16 9.06
CA TRP A 144 32.50 -7.02 8.25
C TRP A 144 33.93 -6.49 8.19
N THR A 145 34.91 -7.39 8.17
CA THR A 145 36.33 -7.04 8.12
C THR A 145 36.98 -7.69 6.91
N GLU A 146 37.53 -6.86 6.01
CA GLU A 146 38.30 -7.35 4.86
C GLU A 146 39.67 -7.81 5.29
N LEU A 147 40.09 -8.95 4.75
CA LEU A 147 41.38 -9.57 4.99
C LEU A 147 41.98 -10.00 3.66
N GLN A 148 43.30 -10.15 3.65
CA GLN A 148 44.05 -10.64 2.50
C GLN A 148 44.81 -11.88 2.93
N ASN A 149 44.74 -12.95 2.14
CA ASN A 149 45.58 -14.13 2.40
C ASN A 149 46.99 -13.94 1.83
N ASP A 150 47.90 -14.86 2.15
CA ASP A 150 49.32 -14.82 1.75
C ASP A 150 49.53 -14.74 0.23
N ASN A 151 48.53 -15.16 -0.55
CA ASN A 151 48.54 -15.12 -2.02
C ASN A 151 47.89 -13.85 -2.59
N GLY A 152 47.59 -12.85 -1.76
CA GLY A 152 46.99 -11.59 -2.16
C GLY A 152 45.48 -11.66 -2.45
N LYS A 153 44.81 -12.81 -2.25
CA LYS A 153 43.36 -12.94 -2.47
C LYS A 153 42.59 -12.33 -1.29
N ILE A 154 41.65 -11.45 -1.62
CA ILE A 154 40.76 -10.80 -0.65
C ILE A 154 39.65 -11.78 -0.22
N TYR A 155 39.42 -11.87 1.08
CA TYR A 155 38.26 -12.50 1.70
C TYR A 155 37.76 -11.57 2.82
N PHE A 156 36.59 -11.81 3.38
CA PHE A 156 36.14 -11.00 4.51
C PHE A 156 35.46 -11.85 5.58
N ILE A 157 35.50 -11.39 6.83
CA ILE A 157 34.77 -12.00 7.94
C ILE A 157 33.51 -11.19 8.15
N LEU A 158 32.34 -11.80 7.89
CA LEU A 158 31.04 -11.26 8.25
C LEU A 158 30.78 -11.56 9.72
N SER A 159 30.57 -10.53 10.54
CA SER A 159 30.12 -10.69 11.92
C SER A 159 28.64 -10.30 11.99
N ALA A 160 27.80 -11.24 12.42
CA ALA A 160 26.36 -11.05 12.44
C ALA A 160 25.70 -11.80 13.60
N TYR A 161 24.49 -11.42 13.98
CA TYR A 161 23.70 -12.15 14.99
C TYR A 161 22.74 -13.12 14.32
N ASP A 162 22.65 -14.35 14.79
CA ASP A 162 21.57 -15.26 14.38
C ASP A 162 20.24 -14.74 14.95
N LEU A 163 19.26 -14.47 14.07
CA LEU A 163 17.94 -13.99 14.49
C LEU A 163 17.17 -15.01 15.34
N GLU A 164 17.50 -16.30 15.19
CA GLU A 164 16.98 -17.37 16.05
C GLU A 164 17.72 -17.49 17.39
N ASP A 165 19.01 -17.10 17.42
CA ASP A 165 19.89 -17.16 18.59
C ASP A 165 20.84 -15.96 18.66
N LEU A 166 20.35 -14.85 19.22
CA LEU A 166 21.09 -13.57 19.29
C LEU A 166 22.26 -13.60 20.28
N GLY A 167 22.56 -14.74 20.90
CA GLY A 167 23.45 -14.85 22.06
C GLY A 167 24.88 -14.41 21.83
N GLU A 168 25.43 -14.77 20.67
CA GLU A 168 26.81 -14.46 20.28
C GLU A 168 26.87 -14.05 18.81
N LEU A 169 27.95 -13.34 18.45
CA LEU A 169 28.23 -13.04 17.05
C LEU A 169 28.62 -14.33 16.33
N VAL A 170 27.85 -14.65 15.30
CA VAL A 170 28.23 -15.58 14.25
C VAL A 170 29.28 -14.91 13.39
N LYS A 171 30.42 -15.58 13.19
CA LYS A 171 31.43 -15.15 12.22
C LYS A 171 31.38 -16.05 11.01
N ILE A 172 31.25 -15.46 9.82
CA ILE A 172 31.30 -16.20 8.56
C ILE A 172 32.50 -15.72 7.75
N VAL A 173 33.45 -16.61 7.51
CA VAL A 173 34.56 -16.38 6.59
C VAL A 173 34.02 -16.50 5.16
N VAL A 174 33.81 -15.35 4.52
CA VAL A 174 33.31 -15.24 3.15
C VAL A 174 34.50 -15.19 2.20
N ARG A 175 34.71 -16.30 1.48
CA ARG A 175 35.86 -16.47 0.60
C ARG A 175 35.50 -16.26 -0.86
N ARG A 176 36.51 -16.00 -1.68
CA ARG A 176 36.43 -16.18 -3.12
C ARG A 176 36.77 -17.63 -3.44
N ASP A 177 35.85 -18.34 -4.07
CA ASP A 177 36.09 -19.66 -4.65
C ASP A 177 36.71 -19.50 -6.06
N GLU A 178 37.27 -20.56 -6.61
CA GLU A 178 37.68 -20.68 -8.02
C GLU A 178 36.47 -20.46 -8.97
N TYR A 179 35.28 -20.90 -8.56
CA TYR A 179 34.08 -20.88 -9.40
C TYR A 179 33.16 -19.67 -9.19
N TYR A 180 33.16 -19.07 -7.99
CA TYR A 180 32.27 -17.95 -7.67
C TYR A 180 32.87 -16.99 -6.63
N ASN A 181 32.52 -15.71 -6.73
CA ASN A 181 33.07 -14.65 -5.89
C ASN A 181 32.05 -14.09 -4.88
N TYR A 182 31.82 -14.83 -3.79
CA TYR A 182 30.93 -14.39 -2.71
C TYR A 182 31.33 -13.05 -2.08
N THR A 183 32.60 -12.63 -2.23
CA THR A 183 33.07 -11.37 -1.66
C THR A 183 32.37 -10.14 -2.24
N GLN A 184 31.69 -10.23 -3.39
CA GLN A 184 30.99 -9.09 -4.00
C GLN A 184 29.89 -8.52 -3.11
N ILE A 185 29.22 -9.37 -2.30
CA ILE A 185 28.13 -8.93 -1.43
C ILE A 185 28.55 -7.82 -0.45
N ARG A 186 29.85 -7.73 -0.13
CA ARG A 186 30.40 -6.67 0.73
C ARG A 186 30.08 -5.26 0.23
N ALA A 187 29.96 -5.08 -1.09
CA ALA A 187 29.63 -3.78 -1.68
C ALA A 187 28.19 -3.34 -1.34
N TRP A 188 27.35 -4.28 -0.90
CA TRP A 188 25.93 -4.09 -0.62
C TRP A 188 25.58 -4.26 0.86
N LEU A 189 26.51 -4.78 1.67
CA LEU A 189 26.34 -4.88 3.11
C LEU A 189 26.16 -3.50 3.74
N LYS A 190 25.28 -3.47 4.74
CA LYS A 190 25.08 -2.36 5.66
C LYS A 190 24.87 -2.95 7.05
N GLU A 191 25.23 -2.20 8.08
CA GLU A 191 24.87 -2.56 9.44
C GLU A 191 23.35 -2.71 9.55
N ASN A 192 22.93 -3.69 10.35
CA ASN A 192 21.54 -4.09 10.59
C ASN A 192 20.79 -4.65 9.37
N ALA A 193 21.46 -4.89 8.24
CA ALA A 193 20.85 -5.59 7.12
C ALA A 193 20.56 -7.04 7.49
N ILE A 194 19.39 -7.55 7.09
CA ILE A 194 19.06 -8.97 7.26
C ILE A 194 19.71 -9.76 6.12
N LEU A 195 20.33 -10.89 6.45
CA LEU A 195 20.88 -11.83 5.49
C LEU A 195 20.23 -13.20 5.73
N TYR A 196 19.95 -13.94 4.66
CA TYR A 196 19.71 -15.38 4.77
C TYR A 196 20.87 -16.10 4.07
N VAL A 197 21.64 -16.84 4.84
CA VAL A 197 22.87 -17.51 4.40
C VAL A 197 22.64 -19.00 4.48
N GLN A 198 22.67 -19.68 3.33
CA GLN A 198 22.40 -21.11 3.23
C GLN A 198 23.67 -21.90 2.90
N ASN A 199 23.67 -23.18 3.28
CA ASN A 199 24.70 -24.17 2.96
C ASN A 199 26.12 -23.73 3.40
N ILE A 200 26.26 -23.20 4.62
CA ILE A 200 27.57 -22.86 5.20
C ILE A 200 28.12 -23.98 6.06
N ARG A 201 29.45 -24.05 6.15
CA ARG A 201 30.18 -25.07 6.91
C ARG A 201 30.70 -24.47 8.23
N PRO A 202 30.47 -25.11 9.40
CA PRO A 202 31.09 -24.68 10.65
C PRO A 202 32.61 -24.88 10.62
N ILE A 203 33.37 -23.90 11.11
CA ILE A 203 34.83 -23.92 11.23
C ILE A 203 35.27 -23.37 12.59
N GLY A 204 35.41 -24.21 13.59
CA GLY A 204 35.90 -23.80 14.91
C GLY A 204 35.43 -24.73 16.01
N GLU A 205 36.09 -24.64 17.17
CA GLU A 205 35.74 -25.43 18.36
C GLU A 205 34.58 -24.79 19.15
N GLU A 206 34.35 -23.48 19.00
CA GLU A 206 33.35 -22.70 19.76
C GLU A 206 31.92 -22.74 19.18
N GLY A 207 31.73 -23.29 17.97
CA GLY A 207 30.41 -23.52 17.35
C GLY A 207 29.68 -22.29 16.79
N ASN A 208 30.34 -21.13 16.70
CA ASN A 208 29.81 -19.86 16.20
C ASN A 208 30.57 -19.31 14.98
N GLU A 209 31.56 -20.05 14.47
CA GLU A 209 32.37 -19.69 13.32
C GLU A 209 32.05 -20.60 12.14
N TYR A 210 31.89 -20.02 10.95
CA TYR A 210 31.50 -20.69 9.72
C TYR A 210 32.29 -20.18 8.53
N GLU A 211 32.26 -20.90 7.43
CA GLU A 211 32.77 -20.45 6.14
C GLU A 211 31.81 -20.80 4.99
N THR A 212 31.91 -20.00 3.94
CA THR A 212 31.21 -20.24 2.68
C THR A 212 31.73 -21.50 1.98
N THR A 213 30.84 -22.30 1.41
CA THR A 213 31.11 -23.48 0.60
C THR A 213 30.86 -23.19 -0.89
N PHE A 214 31.11 -24.17 -1.76
CA PHE A 214 30.76 -24.05 -3.19
C PHE A 214 29.24 -24.09 -3.44
N ASP A 215 28.44 -24.46 -2.43
CA ASP A 215 26.97 -24.52 -2.49
C ASP A 215 26.29 -23.34 -1.76
N THR A 216 27.08 -22.40 -1.23
CA THR A 216 26.54 -21.32 -0.40
C THR A 216 25.65 -20.37 -1.22
N LEU A 217 24.49 -20.03 -0.67
CA LEU A 217 23.60 -19.00 -1.21
C LEU A 217 23.43 -17.90 -0.17
N ILE A 218 23.51 -16.63 -0.59
CA ILE A 218 23.35 -15.48 0.31
C ILE A 218 22.29 -14.55 -0.26
N THR A 219 21.23 -14.30 0.51
CA THR A 219 20.13 -13.39 0.16
C THR A 219 20.14 -12.17 1.10
N LEU A 220 20.18 -10.95 0.54
CA LEU A 220 20.18 -9.69 1.28
C LEU A 220 18.77 -9.11 1.43
N GLU A 221 18.31 -8.83 2.64
CA GLU A 221 16.93 -8.39 2.92
C GLU A 221 15.90 -9.35 2.29
N PRO A 222 15.88 -10.63 2.74
CA PRO A 222 15.05 -11.70 2.18
C PRO A 222 13.54 -11.38 2.14
N ASP A 223 13.06 -10.56 3.07
CA ASP A 223 11.65 -10.20 3.18
C ASP A 223 11.21 -9.18 2.10
N TYR A 224 12.14 -8.53 1.39
CA TYR A 224 11.83 -7.69 0.23
C TYR A 224 11.75 -8.53 -1.04
N LEU A 225 10.56 -9.02 -1.40
CA LEU A 225 10.40 -9.91 -2.56
C LEU A 225 10.57 -9.16 -3.89
N VAL A 226 11.39 -9.68 -4.81
CA VAL A 226 11.58 -9.16 -6.19
C VAL A 226 10.97 -10.12 -7.19
N ASP A 227 10.32 -9.62 -8.25
CA ASP A 227 9.68 -10.49 -9.24
C ASP A 227 10.70 -11.27 -10.09
N ALA A 228 10.48 -12.58 -10.24
CA ALA A 228 11.31 -13.50 -11.01
C ALA A 228 11.52 -13.04 -12.47
N THR A 229 10.48 -12.49 -13.10
CA THR A 229 10.54 -11.97 -14.48
C THR A 229 11.54 -10.84 -14.58
N GLU A 230 11.56 -9.96 -13.59
CA GLU A 230 12.36 -8.73 -13.59
C GLU A 230 13.83 -9.01 -13.30
N VAL A 231 14.10 -9.97 -12.41
CA VAL A 231 15.46 -10.51 -12.24
C VAL A 231 15.92 -11.19 -13.53
N GLY A 232 15.05 -11.99 -14.17
CA GLY A 232 15.32 -12.60 -15.47
C GLY A 232 15.65 -11.56 -16.56
N GLU A 233 14.91 -10.46 -16.63
CA GLU A 233 15.15 -9.38 -17.61
C GLU A 233 16.52 -8.70 -17.49
N CYS A 234 17.21 -8.83 -16.36
CA CYS A 234 18.56 -8.30 -16.17
C CYS A 234 19.61 -9.08 -16.98
N TYR A 235 19.30 -10.29 -17.48
CA TYR A 235 20.24 -11.11 -18.24
C TYR A 235 20.07 -10.93 -19.75
N THR A 236 21.11 -10.43 -20.40
CA THR A 236 21.15 -10.25 -21.85
C THR A 236 22.08 -11.27 -22.51
N ASN A 237 22.21 -11.22 -23.83
CA ASN A 237 23.21 -12.02 -24.55
C ASN A 237 24.65 -11.61 -24.24
N TYR A 238 24.86 -10.46 -23.60
CA TYR A 238 26.16 -9.82 -23.43
C TYR A 238 26.58 -9.72 -21.96
N GLY A 239 25.71 -10.07 -21.01
CA GLY A 239 25.99 -9.98 -19.58
C GLY A 239 24.73 -9.85 -18.73
N ALA A 240 24.92 -9.71 -17.42
CA ALA A 240 23.86 -9.41 -16.46
C ALA A 240 23.99 -7.96 -15.98
N TYR A 241 22.88 -7.22 -15.98
CA TYR A 241 22.85 -5.79 -15.67
C TYR A 241 21.62 -5.46 -14.82
N SER A 242 21.81 -5.35 -13.49
CA SER A 242 20.75 -4.94 -12.56
C SER A 242 20.18 -3.55 -12.88
N ASP A 243 20.94 -2.70 -13.57
CA ASP A 243 20.51 -1.38 -14.03
C ASP A 243 19.27 -1.44 -14.95
N LEU A 244 19.06 -2.57 -15.65
CA LEU A 244 17.87 -2.78 -16.45
C LEU A 244 16.58 -2.81 -15.63
N PHE A 245 16.65 -3.27 -14.38
CA PHE A 245 15.52 -3.22 -13.46
C PHE A 245 15.04 -1.78 -13.27
N PHE A 246 15.98 -0.85 -13.03
CA PHE A 246 15.69 0.55 -12.78
C PHE A 246 15.29 1.28 -14.06
N LEU A 247 16.02 1.07 -15.17
CA LEU A 247 15.70 1.73 -16.44
C LEU A 247 14.27 1.41 -16.90
N ASN A 248 13.87 0.12 -16.86
CA ASN A 248 12.53 -0.32 -17.27
C ASN A 248 11.41 0.26 -16.38
N ARG A 249 11.72 0.75 -15.17
CA ARG A 249 10.76 1.31 -14.22
C ARG A 249 10.75 2.83 -14.18
N LEU A 250 11.90 3.45 -14.40
CA LEU A 250 12.03 4.91 -14.37
C LEU A 250 11.50 5.56 -15.63
N VAL A 251 11.54 4.86 -16.78
CA VAL A 251 11.10 5.40 -18.06
C VAL A 251 10.07 4.47 -18.69
N SER A 252 8.84 4.96 -18.84
CA SER A 252 7.74 4.19 -19.44
C SER A 252 7.92 4.05 -20.95
N ASP A 253 7.54 2.90 -21.50
CA ASP A 253 7.42 2.66 -22.95
C ASP A 253 6.04 2.08 -23.29
N LEU A 254 5.50 2.43 -24.46
CA LEU A 254 4.19 1.95 -24.92
C LEU A 254 4.38 0.62 -25.66
N PRO A 255 3.92 -0.52 -25.12
CA PRO A 255 4.18 -1.83 -25.72
C PRO A 255 3.60 -1.91 -27.15
N GLY A 256 4.33 -2.48 -28.11
CA GLY A 256 3.85 -2.61 -29.50
C GLY A 256 2.88 -3.79 -29.73
N ALA A 257 2.48 -4.02 -30.99
CA ALA A 257 1.60 -5.13 -31.38
C ALA A 257 2.17 -6.51 -31.02
N ALA A 258 3.50 -6.68 -31.02
CA ALA A 258 4.15 -7.93 -30.60
C ALA A 258 3.87 -8.27 -29.13
N ALA A 259 3.86 -7.27 -28.23
CA ALA A 259 3.56 -7.45 -26.82
C ALA A 259 2.07 -7.79 -26.60
N LEU A 260 1.17 -7.11 -27.32
CA LEU A 260 -0.26 -7.45 -27.31
C LEU A 260 -0.48 -8.89 -27.80
N LYS A 261 0.15 -9.27 -28.91
CA LYS A 261 0.09 -10.64 -29.44
C LYS A 261 0.54 -11.64 -28.38
N GLY A 262 1.64 -11.37 -27.68
CA GLY A 262 2.12 -12.24 -26.60
C GLY A 262 1.11 -12.41 -25.47
N SER A 263 0.43 -11.33 -25.10
CA SER A 263 -0.62 -11.35 -24.06
C SER A 263 -1.85 -12.16 -24.50
N ILE A 264 -2.25 -12.06 -25.77
CA ILE A 264 -3.34 -12.86 -26.34
C ILE A 264 -2.93 -14.34 -26.45
N VAL A 265 -1.67 -14.63 -26.82
CA VAL A 265 -1.15 -16.01 -26.88
C VAL A 265 -1.14 -16.67 -25.49
N GLY A 266 -0.81 -15.94 -24.43
CA GLY A 266 -0.97 -16.40 -23.04
C GLY A 266 -2.42 -16.74 -22.72
N TYR A 267 -3.34 -15.81 -23.01
CA TYR A 267 -4.78 -16.04 -22.83
C TYR A 267 -5.30 -17.29 -23.57
N TYR A 268 -4.77 -17.56 -24.77
CA TYR A 268 -5.09 -18.79 -25.50
C TYR A 268 -4.60 -20.05 -24.80
N LEU A 269 -3.39 -20.03 -24.23
CA LEU A 269 -2.88 -21.16 -23.46
C LEU A 269 -3.79 -21.41 -22.26
N ASP A 270 -4.13 -20.37 -21.51
CA ASP A 270 -4.97 -20.47 -20.31
C ASP A 270 -6.35 -21.08 -20.62
N GLU A 271 -7.00 -20.59 -21.67
CA GLU A 271 -8.33 -21.07 -22.05
C GLU A 271 -8.32 -22.51 -22.58
N LEU A 272 -7.31 -22.86 -23.39
CA LEU A 272 -7.22 -24.19 -24.01
C LEU A 272 -6.70 -25.26 -23.06
N VAL A 273 -5.93 -24.90 -22.04
CA VAL A 273 -5.57 -25.82 -20.94
C VAL A 273 -6.83 -26.23 -20.17
N ARG A 274 -7.75 -25.29 -19.94
CA ARG A 274 -9.01 -25.54 -19.22
C ARG A 274 -10.03 -26.31 -20.06
N ASP A 275 -10.22 -25.90 -21.31
CA ASP A 275 -11.12 -26.56 -22.25
C ASP A 275 -10.47 -26.62 -23.65
N PRO A 276 -9.85 -27.76 -24.01
CA PRO A 276 -9.21 -27.94 -25.32
C PRO A 276 -10.19 -27.85 -26.50
N GLN A 277 -11.49 -28.01 -26.25
CA GLN A 277 -12.54 -27.94 -27.28
C GLN A 277 -13.16 -26.56 -27.42
N ARG A 278 -12.77 -25.60 -26.57
CA ARG A 278 -13.32 -24.25 -26.60
C ARG A 278 -13.15 -23.60 -27.97
N ASP A 279 -14.14 -22.82 -28.36
CA ASP A 279 -14.15 -22.13 -29.64
C ASP A 279 -13.01 -21.11 -29.70
N LYS A 280 -12.11 -21.30 -30.66
CA LYS A 280 -10.88 -20.50 -30.80
C LYS A 280 -11.21 -19.07 -31.21
N GLU A 281 -12.29 -18.87 -31.94
CA GLU A 281 -12.72 -17.54 -32.33
C GLU A 281 -13.26 -16.76 -31.13
N GLU A 282 -14.09 -17.40 -30.31
CA GLU A 282 -14.58 -16.84 -29.06
C GLU A 282 -13.42 -16.44 -28.12
N ILE A 283 -12.38 -17.29 -27.99
CA ILE A 283 -11.18 -16.97 -27.21
C ILE A 283 -10.50 -15.70 -27.75
N TYR A 284 -10.32 -15.60 -29.06
CA TYR A 284 -9.72 -14.40 -29.67
C TYR A 284 -10.54 -13.15 -29.38
N LEU A 285 -11.85 -13.19 -29.60
CA LEU A 285 -12.74 -12.05 -29.38
C LEU A 285 -12.75 -11.62 -27.91
N ASN A 286 -12.79 -12.58 -26.97
CA ASN A 286 -12.69 -12.29 -25.54
C ASN A 286 -11.35 -11.64 -25.17
N ALA A 287 -10.23 -12.15 -25.68
CA ALA A 287 -8.91 -11.54 -25.47
C ALA A 287 -8.82 -10.14 -26.10
N GLN A 288 -9.40 -9.95 -27.28
CA GLN A 288 -9.45 -8.67 -27.97
C GLN A 288 -10.21 -7.61 -27.16
N ARG A 289 -11.35 -7.97 -26.55
CA ARG A 289 -12.12 -7.10 -25.64
C ARG A 289 -11.36 -6.83 -24.34
N LEU A 290 -10.66 -7.81 -23.79
CA LEU A 290 -9.82 -7.63 -22.60
C LEU A 290 -8.75 -6.54 -22.82
N TYR A 291 -8.18 -6.48 -24.02
CA TYR A 291 -7.18 -5.50 -24.42
C TYR A 291 -7.75 -4.40 -25.35
N ALA A 292 -9.04 -4.06 -25.18
CA ALA A 292 -9.78 -3.25 -26.14
C ALA A 292 -9.16 -1.89 -26.49
N MET A 293 -8.63 -1.15 -25.51
CA MET A 293 -7.99 0.15 -25.80
C MET A 293 -6.76 -0.03 -26.70
N LYS A 294 -5.97 -1.09 -26.48
CA LYS A 294 -4.80 -1.36 -27.32
C LYS A 294 -5.22 -1.83 -28.70
N ALA A 295 -6.21 -2.72 -28.77
CA ALA A 295 -6.79 -3.14 -30.05
C ALA A 295 -7.33 -1.95 -30.85
N ALA A 296 -8.03 -1.01 -30.21
CA ALA A 296 -8.54 0.22 -30.83
C ALA A 296 -7.42 1.12 -31.37
N GLN A 297 -6.27 1.17 -30.68
CA GLN A 297 -5.10 1.94 -31.13
C GLN A 297 -4.47 1.35 -32.40
N LEU A 298 -4.37 0.03 -32.49
CA LEU A 298 -3.83 -0.70 -33.65
C LEU A 298 -4.84 -0.76 -34.82
N GLY A 299 -6.13 -0.76 -34.50
CA GLY A 299 -7.21 -0.86 -35.48
C GLY A 299 -7.41 -2.27 -36.04
N LYS A 300 -8.47 -2.44 -36.84
CA LYS A 300 -8.92 -3.76 -37.32
C LYS A 300 -7.87 -4.48 -38.17
N ARG A 301 -7.19 -3.76 -39.07
CA ARG A 301 -6.22 -4.35 -40.00
C ARG A 301 -5.05 -5.01 -39.26
N GLU A 302 -4.42 -4.28 -38.35
CA GLU A 302 -3.28 -4.79 -37.59
C GLU A 302 -3.73 -5.91 -36.64
N MET A 303 -4.92 -5.80 -36.05
CA MET A 303 -5.51 -6.89 -35.27
C MET A 303 -5.78 -8.15 -36.09
N GLN A 304 -6.16 -8.04 -37.37
CA GLN A 304 -6.27 -9.19 -38.27
C GLN A 304 -4.91 -9.83 -38.57
N GLU A 305 -3.84 -9.04 -38.68
CA GLU A 305 -2.47 -9.56 -38.84
C GLU A 305 -2.00 -10.30 -37.58
N VAL A 306 -2.29 -9.73 -36.40
CA VAL A 306 -2.07 -10.40 -35.09
C VAL A 306 -2.82 -11.72 -35.03
N ARG A 307 -4.11 -11.71 -35.37
CA ARG A 307 -4.96 -12.92 -35.41
C ARG A 307 -4.37 -13.97 -36.33
N LYS A 308 -4.05 -13.60 -37.58
CA LYS A 308 -3.47 -14.53 -38.55
C LYS A 308 -2.19 -15.17 -38.01
N SER A 309 -1.28 -14.35 -37.47
CA SER A 309 -0.03 -14.84 -36.84
C SER A 309 -0.31 -15.82 -35.70
N ILE A 310 -1.26 -15.54 -34.81
CA ILE A 310 -1.62 -16.46 -33.71
C ILE A 310 -2.08 -17.82 -34.26
N TYR A 311 -3.01 -17.81 -35.21
CA TYR A 311 -3.57 -19.04 -35.78
C TYR A 311 -2.54 -19.85 -36.56
N THR A 312 -1.64 -19.21 -37.31
CA THR A 312 -0.68 -19.93 -38.15
C THR A 312 0.59 -20.32 -37.41
N GLU A 313 1.09 -19.46 -36.51
CA GLU A 313 2.41 -19.62 -35.91
C GLU A 313 2.37 -20.22 -34.50
N HIS A 314 1.30 -19.99 -33.72
CA HIS A 314 1.27 -20.29 -32.28
C HIS A 314 0.30 -21.42 -31.93
N LEU A 315 -0.94 -21.32 -32.41
CA LEU A 315 -2.04 -22.20 -32.02
C LEU A 315 -1.75 -23.70 -32.26
N PRO A 316 -1.12 -24.13 -33.37
CA PRO A 316 -0.79 -25.54 -33.57
C PRO A 316 0.16 -26.09 -32.49
N ASN A 317 1.09 -25.27 -31.99
CA ASN A 317 2.02 -25.66 -30.96
C ASN A 317 1.36 -25.68 -29.57
N ILE A 318 0.47 -24.72 -29.29
CA ILE A 318 -0.32 -24.72 -28.04
C ILE A 318 -1.17 -25.99 -27.95
N MET A 319 -1.89 -26.34 -29.02
CA MET A 319 -2.70 -27.56 -29.05
C MET A 319 -1.87 -28.83 -28.84
N LYS A 320 -0.66 -28.89 -29.41
CA LYS A 320 0.28 -30.00 -29.17
C LYS A 320 0.72 -30.06 -27.70
N LEU A 321 0.99 -28.92 -27.07
CA LEU A 321 1.36 -28.85 -25.66
C LEU A 321 0.20 -29.33 -24.77
N VAL A 322 -1.01 -28.81 -24.98
CA VAL A 322 -2.21 -29.20 -24.24
C VAL A 322 -2.47 -30.70 -24.37
N GLY A 323 -2.38 -31.25 -25.60
CA GLY A 323 -2.53 -32.69 -25.83
C GLY A 323 -1.43 -33.53 -25.16
N ARG A 324 -0.18 -33.05 -25.14
CA ARG A 324 0.96 -33.72 -24.48
C ARG A 324 0.75 -33.81 -22.96
N GLU A 325 0.25 -32.76 -22.34
CA GLU A 325 0.13 -32.66 -20.88
C GLU A 325 -1.28 -33.04 -20.36
N ALA A 326 -2.18 -33.52 -21.23
CA ALA A 326 -3.59 -33.81 -20.92
C ALA A 326 -3.82 -34.84 -19.80
N THR A 327 -2.82 -35.64 -19.44
CA THR A 327 -2.92 -36.63 -18.33
C THR A 327 -2.44 -36.09 -16.98
N LYS A 328 -1.99 -34.84 -16.94
CA LYS A 328 -1.52 -34.16 -15.73
C LYS A 328 -2.57 -33.20 -15.22
N GLU A 329 -2.50 -32.87 -13.94
CA GLU A 329 -3.21 -31.73 -13.37
C GLU A 329 -2.48 -30.45 -13.79
N LEU A 330 -3.21 -29.46 -14.31
CA LEU A 330 -2.64 -28.28 -14.96
C LEU A 330 -3.03 -27.03 -14.18
N TRP A 331 -2.06 -26.43 -13.50
CA TRP A 331 -2.28 -25.20 -12.74
C TRP A 331 -1.86 -23.99 -13.55
N ILE A 332 -2.82 -23.10 -13.80
CA ILE A 332 -2.66 -21.91 -14.65
C ILE A 332 -2.33 -20.70 -13.77
N GLU A 333 -1.29 -19.97 -14.14
CA GLU A 333 -0.81 -18.78 -13.44
C GLU A 333 -0.61 -18.94 -11.90
N PRO A 334 -0.09 -20.06 -11.35
CA PRO A 334 0.09 -20.20 -9.92
C PRO A 334 1.15 -19.19 -9.41
N THR A 335 0.82 -18.49 -8.34
CA THR A 335 1.68 -17.49 -7.71
C THR A 335 2.39 -18.07 -6.47
N TYR A 336 3.68 -17.81 -6.33
CA TYR A 336 4.49 -18.24 -5.19
C TYR A 336 5.34 -17.09 -4.64
N PHE A 337 5.63 -17.16 -3.34
CA PHE A 337 6.54 -16.27 -2.61
C PHE A 337 7.64 -17.12 -1.97
N SER A 338 8.87 -16.63 -1.99
CA SER A 338 10.00 -17.26 -1.29
C SER A 338 10.81 -16.21 -0.53
N THR A 339 10.77 -16.33 0.79
CA THR A 339 11.59 -15.52 1.70
C THR A 339 13.03 -16.07 1.77
N GLU A 340 13.28 -17.32 1.38
CA GLU A 340 14.65 -17.87 1.30
C GLU A 340 15.49 -17.16 0.23
N TYR A 341 14.88 -16.89 -0.92
CA TYR A 341 15.55 -16.27 -2.07
C TYR A 341 15.15 -14.80 -2.26
N GLY A 342 14.17 -14.32 -1.50
CA GLY A 342 13.61 -12.99 -1.63
C GLY A 342 12.99 -12.76 -3.01
N LEU A 343 12.26 -13.76 -3.50
CA LEU A 343 11.65 -13.80 -4.83
C LEU A 343 10.13 -13.96 -4.71
N GLN A 344 9.43 -13.39 -5.69
CA GLN A 344 8.02 -13.68 -5.96
C GLN A 344 7.85 -13.93 -7.46
N GLY A 345 6.76 -14.58 -7.84
CA GLY A 345 6.42 -14.65 -9.26
C GLY A 345 5.21 -15.51 -9.54
N ARG A 346 4.76 -15.41 -10.79
CA ARG A 346 3.59 -16.07 -11.33
C ARG A 346 4.02 -16.89 -12.54
N LEU A 347 4.02 -18.21 -12.41
CA LEU A 347 4.43 -19.13 -13.48
C LEU A 347 3.31 -19.19 -14.53
N ASP A 348 3.59 -19.34 -15.82
CA ASP A 348 2.50 -19.50 -16.80
C ASP A 348 1.73 -20.83 -16.58
N LEU A 349 2.44 -21.95 -16.46
CA LEU A 349 1.84 -23.28 -16.28
C LEU A 349 2.70 -24.18 -15.38
N LEU A 350 2.05 -24.82 -14.41
CA LEU A 350 2.64 -25.87 -13.57
C LEU A 350 1.87 -27.18 -13.79
N CYS A 351 2.56 -28.22 -14.28
CA CYS A 351 1.95 -29.52 -14.53
C CYS A 351 2.28 -30.50 -13.41
N LYS A 352 1.26 -31.09 -12.79
CA LYS A 352 1.39 -31.98 -11.63
C LYS A 352 0.94 -33.40 -11.95
N LYS A 353 1.76 -34.39 -11.58
CA LYS A 353 1.39 -35.81 -11.64
C LYS A 353 2.25 -36.62 -10.67
N ASP A 354 1.63 -37.43 -9.81
CA ASP A 354 2.32 -38.34 -8.90
C ASP A 354 3.44 -37.67 -8.05
N GLY A 355 3.19 -36.44 -7.59
CA GLY A 355 4.16 -35.65 -6.82
C GLY A 355 5.27 -34.97 -7.64
N VAL A 356 5.29 -35.17 -8.97
CA VAL A 356 6.17 -34.47 -9.92
C VAL A 356 5.52 -33.16 -10.34
N GLN A 357 6.30 -32.09 -10.37
CA GLN A 357 5.89 -30.72 -10.65
C GLN A 357 6.77 -30.14 -11.78
N ASP A 358 6.23 -30.12 -12.99
CA ASP A 358 6.93 -29.61 -14.17
C ASP A 358 6.58 -28.13 -14.40
N ILE A 359 7.62 -27.30 -14.58
CA ILE A 359 7.48 -25.87 -14.88
C ILE A 359 7.46 -25.69 -16.40
N ILE A 360 6.48 -24.93 -16.90
CA ILE A 360 6.43 -24.53 -18.31
C ILE A 360 6.22 -23.03 -18.41
N GLU A 361 7.26 -22.30 -18.83
CA GLU A 361 7.21 -20.87 -19.11
C GLU A 361 6.94 -20.62 -20.60
N LEU A 362 5.91 -19.84 -20.92
CA LEU A 362 5.51 -19.51 -22.27
C LEU A 362 6.28 -18.30 -22.81
N LYS A 363 6.84 -18.42 -24.01
CA LYS A 363 7.41 -17.29 -24.76
C LYS A 363 6.83 -17.23 -26.17
N SER A 364 6.26 -16.09 -26.51
CA SER A 364 5.61 -15.82 -27.81
C SER A 364 6.52 -15.09 -28.81
N GLY A 365 7.68 -14.62 -28.38
CA GLY A 365 8.66 -13.96 -29.23
C GLY A 365 9.45 -14.94 -30.12
N SER A 366 10.54 -14.43 -30.68
CA SER A 366 11.55 -15.25 -31.34
C SER A 366 12.12 -16.32 -30.40
N SER A 367 12.75 -17.34 -30.98
CA SER A 367 13.42 -18.40 -30.23
C SER A 367 14.88 -18.55 -30.69
N PRO A 368 15.82 -18.93 -29.81
CA PRO A 368 17.17 -19.26 -30.23
C PRO A 368 17.19 -20.44 -31.22
N ASN A 369 18.14 -20.46 -32.14
CA ASN A 369 18.34 -21.61 -33.02
C ASN A 369 18.89 -22.81 -32.21
N PRO A 370 18.15 -23.92 -32.07
CA PRO A 370 18.60 -25.07 -31.29
C PRO A 370 19.86 -25.72 -31.88
N ASN A 371 20.04 -25.64 -33.21
CA ASN A 371 21.21 -26.21 -33.88
C ASN A 371 22.50 -25.42 -33.62
N ALA A 372 22.39 -24.20 -33.09
CA ALA A 372 23.53 -23.39 -32.66
C ALA A 372 23.93 -23.69 -31.20
N GLY A 373 23.44 -24.78 -30.60
CA GLY A 373 23.75 -25.21 -29.24
C GLY A 373 23.06 -24.39 -28.13
N ARG A 374 22.19 -23.44 -28.49
CA ARG A 374 21.52 -22.55 -27.52
C ARG A 374 20.07 -22.97 -27.27
N MET A 375 19.80 -23.47 -26.07
CA MET A 375 18.46 -23.94 -25.68
C MET A 375 17.48 -22.80 -25.39
N ALA A 376 17.88 -21.77 -24.65
CA ALA A 376 17.01 -20.62 -24.34
C ALA A 376 17.79 -19.29 -24.38
N PHE A 377 17.05 -18.19 -24.47
CA PHE A 377 17.64 -16.88 -24.20
C PHE A 377 17.97 -16.76 -22.69
N PRO A 378 19.03 -16.03 -22.30
CA PRO A 378 19.50 -15.97 -20.91
C PRO A 378 18.41 -15.48 -19.96
N ASN A 379 17.70 -14.41 -20.32
CA ASN A 379 16.57 -13.92 -19.54
C ASN A 379 15.48 -14.97 -19.34
N HIS A 380 15.13 -15.73 -20.39
CA HIS A 380 14.11 -16.78 -20.28
C HIS A 380 14.59 -17.95 -19.40
N LYS A 381 15.87 -18.33 -19.51
CA LYS A 381 16.45 -19.38 -18.67
C LYS A 381 16.44 -18.96 -17.20
N MET A 382 16.98 -17.78 -16.89
CA MET A 382 17.11 -17.30 -15.51
C MET A 382 15.75 -17.07 -14.84
N GLN A 383 14.74 -16.62 -15.59
CA GLN A 383 13.36 -16.54 -15.08
C GLN A 383 12.83 -17.92 -14.65
N VAL A 384 13.05 -18.97 -15.45
CA VAL A 384 12.64 -20.33 -15.09
C VAL A 384 13.42 -20.87 -13.88
N VAL A 385 14.72 -20.57 -13.78
CA VAL A 385 15.51 -20.92 -12.59
C VAL A 385 14.98 -20.21 -11.33
N CYS A 386 14.51 -18.96 -11.45
CA CYS A 386 13.84 -18.28 -10.33
C CYS A 386 12.56 -19.00 -9.89
N TYR A 387 11.72 -19.45 -10.83
CA TYR A 387 10.52 -20.23 -10.51
C TYR A 387 10.86 -21.56 -9.83
N ASP A 388 11.91 -22.23 -10.30
CA ASP A 388 12.41 -23.45 -9.71
C ASP A 388 12.84 -23.24 -8.25
N MET A 389 13.63 -22.20 -7.98
CA MET A 389 14.02 -21.81 -6.63
C MET A 389 12.79 -21.54 -5.73
N MET A 390 11.76 -20.85 -6.22
CA MET A 390 10.54 -20.62 -5.43
C MET A 390 9.77 -21.90 -5.13
N LEU A 391 9.70 -22.84 -6.08
CA LEU A 391 9.09 -24.15 -5.86
C LEU A 391 9.91 -24.99 -4.89
N GLU A 392 11.24 -24.93 -4.92
CA GLU A 392 12.12 -25.59 -3.93
C GLU A 392 11.86 -25.05 -2.52
N SER A 393 11.66 -23.74 -2.38
CA SER A 393 11.33 -23.11 -1.10
C SER A 393 9.94 -23.51 -0.58
N THR A 394 9.00 -23.83 -1.48
CA THR A 394 7.62 -24.21 -1.11
C THR A 394 7.47 -25.71 -0.87
N TYR A 395 8.03 -26.55 -1.75
CA TYR A 395 7.84 -28.00 -1.79
C TYR A 395 9.06 -28.80 -1.30
N GLY A 396 10.14 -28.11 -0.93
CA GLY A 396 11.40 -28.70 -0.47
C GLY A 396 12.45 -28.86 -1.57
N LYS A 397 13.73 -28.90 -1.15
CA LYS A 397 14.92 -29.04 -2.02
C LYS A 397 14.93 -30.35 -2.83
N ASP A 398 14.20 -31.38 -2.40
CA ASP A 398 14.09 -32.68 -3.08
C ASP A 398 12.91 -32.77 -4.07
N ARG A 399 12.29 -31.63 -4.44
CA ARG A 399 11.17 -31.62 -5.39
C ARG A 399 11.55 -32.31 -6.71
N LYS A 400 10.58 -32.99 -7.32
CA LYS A 400 10.75 -33.70 -8.59
C LYS A 400 10.07 -32.94 -9.72
N GLY A 401 10.65 -33.00 -10.91
CA GLY A 401 10.06 -32.45 -12.14
C GLY A 401 11.08 -31.68 -12.96
N PHE A 402 10.72 -31.41 -14.21
CA PHE A 402 11.59 -30.73 -15.16
C PHE A 402 11.20 -29.27 -15.32
N ASN A 403 12.20 -28.47 -15.71
CA ASN A 403 12.01 -27.07 -16.03
C ASN A 403 11.98 -26.92 -17.55
N ALA A 404 11.04 -26.13 -18.07
CA ALA A 404 10.93 -25.94 -19.52
C ALA A 404 10.56 -24.51 -19.91
N VAL A 405 11.08 -24.09 -21.08
CA VAL A 405 10.55 -22.94 -21.82
C VAL A 405 9.83 -23.46 -23.06
N PHE A 406 8.62 -22.97 -23.26
CA PHE A 406 7.78 -23.25 -24.40
C PHE A 406 7.73 -22.03 -25.33
N TYR A 407 8.45 -22.11 -26.44
CA TYR A 407 8.44 -21.09 -27.49
C TYR A 407 7.30 -21.36 -28.47
N SER A 408 6.12 -20.77 -28.22
CA SER A 408 4.91 -21.04 -29.00
C SER A 408 5.04 -20.75 -30.50
N LYS A 409 5.85 -19.76 -30.90
CA LYS A 409 6.13 -19.44 -32.31
C LYS A 409 7.05 -20.44 -33.02
N CYS A 410 7.83 -21.21 -32.26
CA CYS A 410 8.92 -22.02 -32.80
C CYS A 410 8.40 -23.27 -33.50
N GLN A 411 8.86 -23.54 -34.72
CA GLN A 411 8.42 -24.72 -35.49
C GLN A 411 9.27 -25.96 -35.19
N ILE A 412 10.54 -25.77 -34.80
CA ILE A 412 11.49 -26.84 -34.55
C ILE A 412 11.85 -26.84 -33.07
N SER A 413 11.44 -27.87 -32.34
CA SER A 413 11.64 -27.99 -30.89
C SER A 413 11.08 -26.78 -30.10
N PRO A 414 9.74 -26.57 -30.11
CA PRO A 414 9.10 -25.50 -29.34
C PRO A 414 9.20 -25.70 -27.83
N TYR A 415 9.18 -26.95 -27.37
CA TYR A 415 9.29 -27.32 -25.96
C TYR A 415 10.75 -27.65 -25.63
N ARG A 416 11.36 -26.90 -24.71
CA ARG A 416 12.80 -27.01 -24.42
C ARG A 416 13.04 -27.22 -22.93
N HIS A 417 13.62 -28.37 -22.59
CA HIS A 417 14.02 -28.67 -21.22
C HIS A 417 15.23 -27.84 -20.82
N LEU A 418 15.21 -27.35 -19.60
CA LEU A 418 16.26 -26.60 -18.95
C LEU A 418 16.71 -27.33 -17.69
N VAL A 419 18.00 -27.19 -17.38
CA VAL A 419 18.59 -27.59 -16.11
C VAL A 419 18.85 -26.32 -15.32
N SER A 420 18.42 -26.30 -14.07
CA SER A 420 18.77 -25.26 -13.12
C SER A 420 20.06 -25.63 -12.41
N GLU A 421 21.15 -25.02 -12.84
CA GLU A 421 22.45 -25.28 -12.21
C GLU A 421 22.61 -24.42 -10.95
N HIS A 422 23.37 -24.94 -9.98
CA HIS A 422 23.60 -24.22 -8.74
C HIS A 422 24.27 -22.84 -8.97
N ARG A 423 25.19 -22.75 -9.95
CA ARG A 423 25.81 -21.48 -10.37
C ARG A 423 24.80 -20.43 -10.81
N GLU A 424 23.71 -20.84 -11.44
CA GLU A 424 22.68 -19.91 -11.94
C GLU A 424 21.86 -19.35 -10.79
N LYS A 425 21.60 -20.17 -9.75
CA LYS A 425 20.99 -19.72 -8.50
C LYS A 425 21.85 -18.64 -7.82
N MET A 426 23.17 -18.83 -7.77
CA MET A 426 24.09 -17.80 -7.25
C MET A 426 24.02 -16.50 -8.07
N GLN A 427 24.08 -16.61 -9.40
CA GLN A 427 23.99 -15.44 -10.28
C GLN A 427 22.68 -14.68 -10.10
N ILE A 428 21.56 -15.39 -9.93
CA ILE A 428 20.25 -14.79 -9.64
C ILE A 428 20.28 -13.99 -8.35
N LEU A 429 20.81 -14.58 -7.27
CA LEU A 429 20.93 -13.87 -5.99
C LEU A 429 21.88 -12.68 -6.08
N GLU A 430 22.94 -12.73 -6.89
CA GLU A 430 23.82 -11.58 -7.14
C GLU A 430 23.03 -10.39 -7.70
N GLN A 431 22.30 -10.59 -8.80
CA GLN A 431 21.53 -9.53 -9.43
C GLN A 431 20.40 -9.05 -8.52
N ARG A 432 19.70 -9.98 -7.87
CA ARG A 432 18.61 -9.65 -6.95
C ARG A 432 19.10 -8.88 -5.72
N ASN A 433 20.23 -9.25 -5.15
CA ASN A 433 20.83 -8.52 -4.02
C ASN A 433 21.30 -7.13 -4.43
N GLU A 434 21.89 -6.97 -5.62
CA GLU A 434 22.24 -5.64 -6.12
C GLU A 434 20.99 -4.76 -6.28
N ILE A 435 19.93 -5.28 -6.90
CA ILE A 435 18.66 -4.56 -7.06
C ILE A 435 18.14 -4.07 -5.71
N VAL A 436 18.04 -4.95 -4.73
CA VAL A 436 17.53 -4.59 -3.39
C VAL A 436 18.44 -3.58 -2.71
N ALA A 437 19.77 -3.75 -2.80
CA ALA A 437 20.72 -2.79 -2.24
C ALA A 437 20.58 -1.40 -2.86
N GLN A 438 20.39 -1.31 -4.18
CA GLN A 438 20.19 -0.04 -4.88
C GLN A 438 18.83 0.59 -4.56
N ILE A 439 17.76 -0.19 -4.36
CA ILE A 439 16.48 0.31 -3.86
C ILE A 439 16.66 1.00 -2.50
N TYR A 440 17.36 0.35 -1.56
CA TYR A 440 17.65 0.95 -0.26
C TYR A 440 18.57 2.17 -0.34
N ARG A 441 19.51 2.21 -1.28
CA ARG A 441 20.37 3.39 -1.51
C ARG A 441 19.55 4.58 -2.03
N LEU A 442 18.67 4.36 -3.00
CA LEU A 442 17.74 5.39 -3.50
C LEU A 442 16.85 5.91 -2.37
N ALA A 443 16.37 5.02 -1.50
CA ALA A 443 15.56 5.39 -0.32
C ALA A 443 16.32 6.31 0.65
N THR A 444 17.64 6.16 0.75
CA THR A 444 18.54 6.98 1.57
C THR A 444 19.26 8.07 0.78
N LYS A 445 18.72 8.48 -0.36
CA LYS A 445 19.24 9.57 -1.23
C LYS A 445 20.63 9.32 -1.82
N ASP A 446 21.06 8.07 -1.93
CA ASP A 446 22.21 7.67 -2.76
C ASP A 446 21.69 7.37 -4.18
N PHE A 447 22.04 8.25 -5.12
CA PHE A 447 21.60 8.22 -6.50
C PHE A 447 22.64 7.62 -7.47
N SER A 448 23.65 6.92 -6.95
CA SER A 448 24.75 6.35 -7.75
C SER A 448 24.26 5.42 -8.87
N VAL A 449 23.16 4.68 -8.68
CA VAL A 449 22.54 3.87 -9.74
C VAL A 449 22.01 4.72 -10.90
N LEU A 450 21.43 5.90 -10.64
CA LEU A 450 20.94 6.81 -11.68
C LEU A 450 22.12 7.42 -12.45
N GLU A 451 23.19 7.78 -11.74
CA GLU A 451 24.44 8.28 -12.34
C GLU A 451 25.12 7.20 -13.20
N ARG A 452 25.11 5.94 -12.75
CA ARG A 452 25.64 4.81 -13.50
C ARG A 452 24.90 4.60 -14.82
N ILE A 453 23.56 4.58 -14.79
CA ILE A 453 22.73 4.49 -16.01
C ILE A 453 23.03 5.68 -16.94
N LYS A 454 23.18 6.87 -16.38
CA LYS A 454 23.50 8.10 -17.13
C LYS A 454 24.87 8.03 -17.82
N VAL A 455 25.92 7.62 -17.11
CA VAL A 455 27.32 7.76 -17.56
C VAL A 455 27.85 6.48 -18.20
N GLN A 456 27.64 5.32 -17.58
CA GLN A 456 28.18 4.05 -18.04
C GLN A 456 27.26 3.40 -19.09
N GLY A 457 25.95 3.66 -19.01
CA GLY A 457 24.96 3.06 -19.89
C GLY A 457 24.82 1.55 -19.68
N ILE A 458 24.13 0.89 -20.60
CA ILE A 458 23.90 -0.55 -20.56
C ILE A 458 24.19 -1.11 -21.95
N GLN A 459 25.10 -2.10 -22.03
CA GLN A 459 25.51 -2.67 -23.31
C GLN A 459 24.55 -3.77 -23.79
N GLY A 460 24.45 -3.93 -25.11
CA GLY A 460 23.78 -5.08 -25.69
C GLY A 460 22.26 -5.04 -25.62
N LEU A 461 21.68 -3.83 -25.55
CA LEU A 461 20.24 -3.63 -25.51
C LEU A 461 19.60 -3.77 -26.90
N PRO A 462 18.38 -4.33 -26.97
CA PRO A 462 17.54 -4.17 -28.15
C PRO A 462 17.28 -2.70 -28.47
N VAL A 463 17.07 -2.36 -29.75
CA VAL A 463 16.89 -0.98 -30.24
C VAL A 463 15.84 -0.19 -29.45
N PHE A 464 14.71 -0.81 -29.10
CA PHE A 464 13.66 -0.14 -28.33
C PHE A 464 14.12 0.22 -26.91
N LYS A 465 14.90 -0.64 -26.24
CA LYS A 465 15.48 -0.34 -24.92
C LYS A 465 16.61 0.68 -25.01
N ASP A 466 17.35 0.71 -26.12
CA ASP A 466 18.40 1.71 -26.37
C ASP A 466 17.83 3.13 -26.52
N GLN A 467 16.65 3.26 -27.14
CA GLN A 467 15.91 4.54 -27.19
C GLN A 467 15.50 5.02 -25.79
N VAL A 468 15.04 4.10 -24.94
CA VAL A 468 14.68 4.38 -23.54
C VAL A 468 15.91 4.83 -22.74
N LEU A 469 17.05 4.14 -22.89
CA LEU A 469 18.32 4.53 -22.27
C LEU A 469 18.76 5.93 -22.75
N THR A 470 18.73 6.18 -24.05
CA THR A 470 19.09 7.48 -24.64
C THR A 470 18.22 8.61 -24.10
N LEU A 471 16.91 8.37 -23.96
CA LEU A 471 15.98 9.34 -23.39
C LEU A 471 16.33 9.65 -21.93
N PHE A 472 16.59 8.63 -21.12
CA PHE A 472 17.04 8.80 -19.74
C PHE A 472 18.34 9.60 -19.68
N GLN A 473 19.35 9.19 -20.44
CA GLN A 473 20.64 9.84 -20.52
C GLN A 473 20.53 11.29 -20.98
N LYS A 474 19.58 11.65 -21.84
CA LYS A 474 19.37 13.04 -22.24
C LYS A 474 18.69 13.88 -21.16
N ALA A 475 17.71 13.32 -20.45
CA ALA A 475 16.87 14.07 -19.53
C ALA A 475 17.46 14.22 -18.12
N TYR A 476 18.20 13.21 -17.65
CA TYR A 476 18.79 13.20 -16.30
C TYR A 476 20.10 13.99 -16.28
N GLU A 477 20.10 15.17 -15.66
CA GLU A 477 21.28 16.04 -15.53
C GLU A 477 21.53 16.40 -14.06
N PRO A 478 22.48 15.74 -13.37
CA PRO A 478 22.84 16.09 -12.00
C PRO A 478 23.17 17.57 -11.81
N GLY A 479 22.81 18.14 -10.66
CA GLY A 479 23.02 19.56 -10.34
C GLY A 479 22.01 20.53 -10.97
N ARG A 480 21.03 20.02 -11.72
CA ARG A 480 19.86 20.81 -12.13
C ARG A 480 18.76 20.68 -11.06
N ILE A 481 18.05 21.77 -10.84
CA ILE A 481 16.90 21.86 -9.92
C ILE A 481 15.85 20.78 -10.20
N ALA A 482 15.51 20.59 -11.49
CA ALA A 482 14.53 19.58 -11.87
C ALA A 482 15.00 18.15 -11.53
N THR A 483 16.32 17.91 -11.59
CA THR A 483 16.93 16.64 -11.22
C THR A 483 16.97 16.45 -9.70
N GLU A 484 17.33 17.49 -8.93
CA GLU A 484 17.26 17.44 -7.46
C GLU A 484 15.82 17.18 -6.98
N TYR A 485 14.84 17.87 -7.58
CA TYR A 485 13.43 17.64 -7.33
C TYR A 485 13.02 16.19 -7.64
N TYR A 486 13.39 15.71 -8.83
CA TYR A 486 13.11 14.35 -9.25
C TYR A 486 13.72 13.31 -8.30
N GLN A 487 14.98 13.51 -7.89
CA GLN A 487 15.70 12.68 -6.93
C GLN A 487 14.98 12.59 -5.58
N GLU A 488 14.57 13.73 -5.02
CA GLU A 488 13.83 13.78 -3.75
C GLU A 488 12.48 13.06 -3.84
N MET A 489 11.74 13.28 -4.93
CA MET A 489 10.44 12.64 -5.17
C MET A 489 10.57 11.13 -5.45
N VAL A 490 11.60 10.69 -6.18
CA VAL A 490 11.91 9.26 -6.35
C VAL A 490 12.24 8.62 -5.01
N SER A 491 13.12 9.25 -4.22
CA SER A 491 13.51 8.76 -2.90
C SER A 491 12.29 8.61 -1.98
N PHE A 492 11.38 9.59 -2.00
CA PHE A 492 10.11 9.56 -1.28
C PHE A 492 9.20 8.40 -1.71
N LEU A 493 8.98 8.22 -3.02
CA LEU A 493 8.12 7.14 -3.52
C LEU A 493 8.73 5.75 -3.28
N ILE A 494 10.05 5.63 -3.35
CA ILE A 494 10.75 4.38 -3.02
C ILE A 494 10.59 4.05 -1.53
N ARG A 495 10.67 5.03 -0.62
CA ARG A 495 10.40 4.80 0.81
C ARG A 495 8.95 4.36 1.06
N GLU A 496 7.95 4.98 0.41
CA GLU A 496 6.56 4.50 0.53
C GLU A 496 6.39 3.06 0.01
N ASN A 497 7.08 2.70 -1.08
CA ASN A 497 7.07 1.32 -1.59
C ASN A 497 7.68 0.35 -0.58
N ILE A 498 8.87 0.66 -0.04
CA ILE A 498 9.51 -0.15 1.00
C ILE A 498 8.61 -0.31 2.22
N ASN A 499 8.06 0.79 2.75
CA ASN A 499 7.15 0.76 3.90
C ASN A 499 5.92 -0.13 3.64
N THR A 500 5.38 -0.09 2.42
CA THR A 500 4.25 -0.94 2.03
C THR A 500 4.64 -2.42 1.98
N LYS A 501 5.85 -2.73 1.50
CA LYS A 501 6.31 -4.12 1.33
C LYS A 501 6.77 -4.77 2.62
N VAL A 502 7.55 -4.08 3.44
CA VAL A 502 8.22 -4.67 4.62
C VAL A 502 7.93 -3.94 5.93
N GLY A 503 7.00 -2.97 5.93
CA GLY A 503 6.69 -2.13 7.09
C GLY A 503 7.64 -0.94 7.22
N ASN A 504 7.29 0.03 8.07
CA ASN A 504 8.15 1.21 8.25
C ASN A 504 9.41 0.84 9.03
N LEU A 505 10.54 0.85 8.32
CA LEU A 505 11.87 0.53 8.84
C LEU A 505 12.47 1.61 9.77
N LEU A 506 11.86 2.79 9.83
CA LEU A 506 12.42 4.00 10.42
C LEU A 506 11.47 4.75 11.36
N LYS A 507 10.22 4.29 11.52
CA LYS A 507 9.23 4.91 12.42
C LYS A 507 9.28 4.28 13.78
N GLU A 508 9.92 5.00 14.68
CA GLU A 508 10.45 4.43 15.92
C GLU A 508 9.45 4.41 17.08
N ASP A 509 8.30 5.09 16.91
CA ASP A 509 7.48 5.60 18.02
C ASP A 509 6.06 5.03 18.16
N GLU A 510 5.57 4.18 17.24
CA GLU A 510 4.20 3.66 17.29
C GLU A 510 4.16 2.18 17.69
N GLU A 511 3.41 1.89 18.76
CA GLU A 511 3.33 0.61 19.46
C GLU A 511 2.84 -0.56 18.58
N ASP A 512 2.14 -0.28 17.46
CA ASP A 512 1.47 -1.25 16.60
C ASP A 512 1.66 -0.95 15.10
N GLN A 513 2.89 -1.00 14.61
CA GLN A 513 3.17 -0.88 13.18
C GLN A 513 3.11 -2.28 12.54
N PRO A 514 2.16 -2.55 11.63
CA PRO A 514 2.13 -3.80 10.89
C PRO A 514 3.40 -3.93 10.01
N ASN A 515 3.93 -5.14 9.84
CA ASN A 515 5.12 -5.46 9.03
C ASN A 515 4.92 -5.27 7.51
N GLY A 516 4.07 -4.31 7.09
CA GLY A 516 3.64 -4.11 5.71
C GLY A 516 3.08 -5.41 5.13
N PHE A 517 3.33 -5.65 3.84
CA PHE A 517 2.99 -6.89 3.16
C PHE A 517 3.74 -8.11 3.71
N ALA A 518 4.98 -7.95 4.18
CA ALA A 518 5.75 -9.03 4.81
C ALA A 518 5.11 -9.56 6.10
N GLY A 519 4.19 -8.80 6.71
CA GLY A 519 3.33 -9.30 7.80
C GLY A 519 2.58 -10.59 7.48
N LEU A 520 2.38 -10.93 6.20
CA LEU A 520 1.82 -12.22 5.79
C LEU A 520 2.60 -13.43 6.34
N TRP A 521 3.93 -13.32 6.50
CA TRP A 521 4.79 -14.40 7.04
C TRP A 521 5.57 -13.97 8.29
N LEU A 522 5.68 -12.67 8.58
CA LEU A 522 6.34 -12.17 9.78
C LEU A 522 5.40 -12.08 10.99
N ASP A 523 4.11 -11.80 10.76
CA ASP A 523 3.11 -11.69 11.84
C ASP A 523 2.53 -13.07 12.16
N ASN A 524 2.40 -13.38 13.45
CA ASN A 524 1.66 -14.58 13.86
C ASN A 524 0.14 -14.34 13.77
N LEU A 525 -0.66 -15.42 13.86
CA LEU A 525 -2.12 -15.35 13.74
C LEU A 525 -2.77 -14.36 14.72
N GLU A 526 -2.23 -14.24 15.93
CA GLU A 526 -2.79 -13.40 16.99
C GLU A 526 -2.59 -11.91 16.68
N VAL A 527 -1.39 -11.51 16.24
CA VAL A 527 -1.10 -10.15 15.75
C VAL A 527 -2.00 -9.81 14.56
N LYS A 528 -2.15 -10.74 13.61
CA LYS A 528 -3.02 -10.53 12.44
C LYS A 528 -4.50 -10.31 12.83
N LEU A 529 -4.97 -10.97 13.89
CA LEU A 529 -6.32 -10.78 14.41
C LEU A 529 -6.49 -9.45 15.14
N ASP A 530 -5.54 -9.08 15.99
CA ASP A 530 -5.53 -7.80 16.69
C ASP A 530 -5.54 -6.61 15.70
N ASP A 531 -4.87 -6.77 14.55
CA ASP A 531 -4.81 -5.76 13.49
C ASP A 531 -5.98 -5.82 12.49
N PHE A 532 -6.91 -6.78 12.64
CA PHE A 532 -8.03 -7.03 11.73
C PHE A 532 -7.59 -7.32 10.28
N ARG A 533 -6.44 -7.99 10.11
CA ARG A 533 -5.79 -8.27 8.81
C ARG A 533 -6.06 -9.67 8.27
N ILE A 534 -6.69 -10.56 9.03
CA ILE A 534 -6.99 -11.92 8.57
C ILE A 534 -8.43 -12.30 8.88
N ILE A 535 -9.07 -12.95 7.92
CA ILE A 535 -10.24 -13.79 8.17
C ILE A 535 -9.81 -15.23 7.89
N TYR A 536 -10.00 -16.14 8.84
CA TYR A 536 -9.54 -17.53 8.75
C TYR A 536 -10.66 -18.51 9.14
N ASP A 537 -10.38 -19.80 9.00
CA ASP A 537 -11.36 -20.88 9.09
C ASP A 537 -12.58 -20.63 8.19
N LEU A 538 -12.35 -20.18 6.95
CA LEU A 538 -13.38 -20.00 5.94
C LEU A 538 -13.63 -21.31 5.19
N GLU A 539 -14.90 -21.67 4.99
CA GLU A 539 -15.28 -22.88 4.23
C GLU A 539 -15.90 -22.51 2.89
N THR A 540 -15.48 -23.21 1.83
CA THR A 540 -16.01 -23.02 0.48
C THR A 540 -17.43 -23.58 0.38
N VAL A 541 -18.37 -22.73 -0.05
CA VAL A 541 -19.79 -23.07 -0.22
C VAL A 541 -20.14 -23.30 -1.69
N GLU A 542 -19.73 -22.36 -2.54
CA GLU A 542 -20.04 -22.34 -3.97
C GLU A 542 -18.84 -21.79 -4.74
N ILE A 543 -18.56 -22.36 -5.90
CA ILE A 543 -17.54 -21.86 -6.83
C ILE A 543 -18.21 -21.63 -8.18
N ARG A 544 -18.19 -20.38 -8.66
CA ARG A 544 -18.67 -20.02 -10.00
C ARG A 544 -17.47 -19.88 -10.94
N GLU A 545 -16.97 -21.01 -11.41
CA GLU A 545 -15.72 -21.10 -12.17
C GLU A 545 -15.67 -20.16 -13.39
N GLY A 546 -16.75 -20.11 -14.18
CA GLY A 546 -16.81 -19.27 -15.38
C GLY A 546 -16.70 -17.77 -15.12
N GLN A 547 -16.93 -17.34 -13.87
CA GLN A 547 -16.90 -15.95 -13.46
C GLN A 547 -15.74 -15.61 -12.52
N GLY A 548 -15.09 -16.62 -11.91
CA GLY A 548 -14.02 -16.42 -10.94
C GLY A 548 -14.50 -16.17 -9.51
N TYR A 549 -15.75 -16.49 -9.16
CA TYR A 549 -16.26 -16.25 -7.81
C TYR A 549 -16.09 -17.46 -6.90
N VAL A 550 -15.56 -17.22 -5.70
CA VAL A 550 -15.46 -18.18 -4.60
C VAL A 550 -16.29 -17.66 -3.43
N HIS A 551 -17.36 -18.38 -3.09
CA HIS A 551 -18.24 -18.06 -1.98
C HIS A 551 -17.75 -18.80 -0.73
N LEU A 552 -17.47 -18.04 0.33
CA LEU A 552 -16.86 -18.52 1.55
C LEU A 552 -17.75 -18.17 2.76
N ASN A 553 -18.01 -19.15 3.61
CA ASN A 553 -18.72 -18.95 4.88
C ASN A 553 -17.75 -18.90 6.05
N PHE A 554 -18.12 -18.11 7.05
CA PHE A 554 -17.42 -18.03 8.32
C PHE A 554 -17.84 -19.23 9.18
N THR A 555 -16.88 -20.04 9.61
CA THR A 555 -17.16 -21.10 10.60
C THR A 555 -17.24 -20.56 12.03
N ARG A 556 -16.69 -19.35 12.25
CA ARG A 556 -16.70 -18.63 13.52
C ARG A 556 -16.83 -17.13 13.26
N LYS A 557 -17.40 -16.38 14.20
CA LYS A 557 -17.43 -14.92 14.11
C LYS A 557 -16.01 -14.35 14.23
N ILE A 558 -15.59 -13.56 13.25
CA ILE A 558 -14.29 -12.87 13.22
C ILE A 558 -14.54 -11.41 12.88
N ASP A 559 -14.11 -10.51 13.75
CA ASP A 559 -14.14 -9.08 13.44
C ASP A 559 -13.06 -8.76 12.42
N HIS A 560 -13.38 -7.89 11.46
CA HIS A 560 -12.45 -7.56 10.38
C HIS A 560 -12.68 -6.16 9.80
N ALA A 561 -11.67 -5.65 9.07
CA ALA A 561 -11.71 -4.32 8.44
C ALA A 561 -11.97 -4.33 6.92
N PHE A 562 -12.13 -5.52 6.33
CA PHE A 562 -12.35 -5.75 4.90
C PHE A 562 -13.67 -5.16 4.38
N ARG A 563 -13.66 -4.77 3.10
CA ARG A 563 -14.80 -4.22 2.35
C ARG A 563 -14.84 -4.74 0.92
N LYS A 564 -16.00 -4.56 0.31
CA LYS A 564 -16.14 -4.65 -1.15
C LYS A 564 -15.09 -3.80 -1.86
N GLY A 565 -14.36 -4.41 -2.78
CA GLY A 565 -13.30 -3.83 -3.59
C GLY A 565 -11.89 -3.99 -3.02
N ASP A 566 -11.73 -4.42 -1.76
CA ASP A 566 -10.40 -4.66 -1.19
C ASP A 566 -9.69 -5.80 -1.93
N LEU A 567 -8.41 -5.60 -2.24
CA LEU A 567 -7.55 -6.62 -2.83
C LEU A 567 -7.16 -7.64 -1.76
N VAL A 568 -7.26 -8.92 -2.10
CA VAL A 568 -7.02 -10.00 -1.15
C VAL A 568 -6.23 -11.13 -1.76
N ILE A 569 -5.49 -11.82 -0.89
CA ILE A 569 -4.96 -13.14 -1.14
C ILE A 569 -5.81 -14.19 -0.42
N LEU A 570 -5.93 -15.35 -1.03
CA LEU A 570 -6.65 -16.51 -0.53
C LEU A 570 -5.69 -17.71 -0.57
N TYR A 571 -5.52 -18.40 0.57
CA TYR A 571 -4.66 -19.57 0.69
C TYR A 571 -5.24 -20.58 1.69
N PRO A 572 -4.99 -21.89 1.52
CA PRO A 572 -5.59 -22.91 2.36
C PRO A 572 -4.85 -23.06 3.69
N LYS A 573 -5.51 -23.71 4.64
CA LYS A 573 -4.91 -24.16 5.90
C LYS A 573 -3.95 -25.33 5.65
N SER A 574 -2.74 -25.25 6.18
CA SER A 574 -1.75 -26.34 6.25
C SER A 574 -1.89 -27.14 7.55
N ASP A 575 -1.18 -28.27 7.66
CA ASP A 575 -1.22 -29.16 8.83
C ASP A 575 -0.83 -28.45 10.14
N ASP A 576 0.07 -27.48 10.06
CA ASP A 576 0.63 -26.72 11.17
C ASP A 576 0.05 -25.29 11.31
N GLY A 577 -0.97 -24.94 10.52
CA GLY A 577 -1.70 -23.67 10.65
C GLY A 577 -1.90 -22.92 9.34
N TYR A 578 -1.90 -21.58 9.41
CA TYR A 578 -2.11 -20.70 8.26
C TYR A 578 -0.79 -20.10 7.81
N HIS A 579 -0.22 -20.69 6.75
CA HIS A 579 1.08 -20.30 6.21
C HIS A 579 0.98 -20.01 4.72
N VAL A 580 1.10 -18.73 4.37
CA VAL A 580 1.02 -18.25 2.99
C VAL A 580 2.10 -18.83 2.07
N LEU A 581 3.23 -19.29 2.63
CA LEU A 581 4.41 -19.75 1.88
C LEU A 581 4.37 -21.25 1.54
N HIS A 582 3.44 -22.03 2.10
CA HIS A 582 3.40 -23.50 1.93
C HIS A 582 2.62 -23.97 0.69
N HIS A 583 1.88 -23.07 0.06
CA HIS A 583 1.01 -23.37 -1.08
C HIS A 583 1.12 -22.27 -2.13
N HIS A 584 0.59 -22.53 -3.33
CA HIS A 584 0.36 -21.44 -4.26
C HIS A 584 -0.72 -20.49 -3.73
N ILE A 585 -0.71 -19.26 -4.19
CA ILE A 585 -1.58 -18.20 -3.67
C ILE A 585 -2.58 -17.80 -4.74
N LEU A 586 -3.84 -17.65 -4.33
CA LEU A 586 -4.89 -17.11 -5.17
C LEU A 586 -5.05 -15.61 -4.87
N LYS A 587 -4.99 -14.78 -5.91
CA LYS A 587 -5.16 -13.32 -5.79
C LYS A 587 -6.51 -12.90 -6.36
N GLY A 588 -7.17 -11.96 -5.69
CA GLY A 588 -8.48 -11.46 -6.10
C GLY A 588 -8.88 -10.17 -5.43
N SER A 589 -10.17 -9.86 -5.51
CA SER A 589 -10.81 -8.74 -4.81
C SER A 589 -12.11 -9.20 -4.16
N LEU A 590 -12.49 -8.57 -3.06
CA LEU A 590 -13.77 -8.86 -2.41
C LEU A 590 -14.92 -8.23 -3.19
N ASP A 591 -15.91 -9.02 -3.58
CA ASP A 591 -17.11 -8.52 -4.27
C ASP A 591 -18.28 -8.29 -3.30
N GLU A 592 -18.40 -9.15 -2.29
CA GLU A 592 -19.38 -9.02 -1.20
C GLU A 592 -18.72 -9.38 0.14
N VAL A 593 -19.11 -8.65 1.19
CA VAL A 593 -18.68 -8.88 2.57
C VAL A 593 -19.91 -8.77 3.47
N HIS A 594 -20.25 -9.86 4.16
CA HIS A 594 -21.37 -9.97 5.09
C HIS A 594 -20.87 -10.44 6.46
N PRO A 595 -21.68 -10.34 7.54
CA PRO A 595 -21.26 -10.77 8.88
C PRO A 595 -20.89 -12.25 9.02
N ASP A 596 -21.39 -13.12 8.12
CA ASP A 596 -21.27 -14.58 8.18
C ASP A 596 -20.70 -15.20 6.89
N ARG A 597 -20.47 -14.40 5.84
CA ARG A 597 -19.98 -14.87 4.54
C ARG A 597 -19.25 -13.77 3.77
N LEU A 598 -18.38 -14.17 2.85
CA LEU A 598 -17.72 -13.27 1.91
C LEU A 598 -17.62 -13.91 0.53
N VAL A 599 -17.46 -13.07 -0.50
CA VAL A 599 -17.31 -13.51 -1.88
C VAL A 599 -16.04 -12.91 -2.46
N VAL A 600 -15.11 -13.76 -2.89
CA VAL A 600 -13.86 -13.36 -3.54
C VAL A 600 -14.02 -13.53 -5.05
N CYS A 601 -13.72 -12.48 -5.82
CA CYS A 601 -13.58 -12.51 -7.27
C CYS A 601 -12.08 -12.64 -7.62
N LEU A 602 -11.67 -13.78 -8.15
CA LEU A 602 -10.28 -14.06 -8.51
C LEU A 602 -9.82 -13.24 -9.72
N ASN A 603 -8.57 -12.78 -9.68
CA ASN A 603 -7.93 -12.05 -10.77
C ASN A 603 -7.77 -12.95 -12.00
N ASN A 604 -7.23 -14.15 -11.79
CA ASN A 604 -7.16 -15.20 -12.81
C ASN A 604 -8.43 -16.07 -12.72
N LYS A 605 -9.32 -15.92 -13.72
CA LYS A 605 -10.56 -16.70 -13.80
C LYS A 605 -10.34 -18.11 -14.34
N GLN A 606 -9.22 -18.32 -15.02
CA GLN A 606 -8.80 -19.57 -15.62
C GLN A 606 -8.06 -20.48 -14.63
N THR A 607 -7.97 -20.11 -13.35
CA THR A 607 -7.29 -20.93 -12.34
C THR A 607 -7.87 -22.33 -12.23
N ASP A 608 -7.09 -23.27 -11.69
CA ASP A 608 -7.56 -24.62 -11.41
C ASP A 608 -8.42 -24.64 -10.15
N TYR A 609 -9.74 -24.76 -10.32
CA TYR A 609 -10.69 -24.84 -9.21
C TYR A 609 -10.67 -26.17 -8.48
N LYS A 610 -9.99 -27.20 -9.02
CA LYS A 610 -9.77 -28.45 -8.29
C LYS A 610 -8.95 -28.19 -7.03
N PHE A 611 -7.91 -27.38 -7.10
CA PHE A 611 -7.14 -26.96 -5.92
C PHE A 611 -8.04 -26.35 -4.83
N ILE A 612 -9.02 -25.53 -5.24
CA ILE A 612 -9.97 -24.89 -4.31
C ILE A 612 -10.88 -25.93 -3.65
N ARG A 613 -11.30 -26.95 -4.39
CA ARG A 613 -12.16 -28.04 -3.88
C ARG A 613 -11.42 -29.03 -2.99
N ASP A 614 -10.14 -29.25 -3.27
CA ASP A 614 -9.31 -30.22 -2.54
C ASP A 614 -9.00 -29.73 -1.11
N HIS A 615 -9.13 -28.42 -0.84
CA HIS A 615 -8.94 -27.85 0.50
C HIS A 615 -10.26 -27.38 1.10
N LYS A 616 -10.53 -27.82 2.35
CA LYS A 616 -11.77 -27.48 3.06
C LYS A 616 -11.77 -26.08 3.64
N THR A 617 -10.62 -25.63 4.13
CA THR A 617 -10.53 -24.48 5.04
C THR A 617 -9.50 -23.47 4.54
N TRP A 618 -9.87 -22.19 4.58
CA TRP A 618 -9.16 -21.10 3.93
C TRP A 618 -8.90 -19.91 4.85
N ALA A 619 -7.90 -19.10 4.48
CA ALA A 619 -7.64 -17.78 5.04
C ALA A 619 -7.60 -16.71 3.94
N VAL A 620 -8.07 -15.51 4.30
CA VAL A 620 -8.09 -14.31 3.49
C VAL A 620 -7.29 -13.21 4.20
N GLU A 621 -6.32 -12.63 3.49
CA GLU A 621 -5.49 -11.50 3.95
C GLU A 621 -5.38 -10.41 2.87
N PRO A 622 -5.02 -9.15 3.19
CA PRO A 622 -4.87 -8.09 2.19
C PRO A 622 -3.74 -8.37 1.20
N ASP A 623 -3.97 -8.05 -0.08
CA ASP A 623 -2.93 -8.00 -1.11
C ASP A 623 -2.49 -6.54 -1.39
N ILE A 624 -1.35 -6.37 -2.05
CA ILE A 624 -0.85 -5.06 -2.51
C ILE A 624 -0.70 -5.03 -4.02
N PHE A 625 -0.85 -3.84 -4.61
CA PHE A 625 -0.64 -3.62 -6.04
C PHE A 625 0.64 -2.81 -6.29
N GLU A 626 1.79 -3.48 -6.25
CA GLU A 626 3.13 -2.86 -6.33
C GLU A 626 3.31 -1.98 -7.59
N LYS A 627 2.68 -2.37 -8.70
CA LYS A 627 2.72 -1.63 -9.96
C LYS A 627 2.34 -0.15 -9.80
N ASN A 628 1.42 0.18 -8.89
CA ASN A 628 0.97 1.56 -8.70
C ASN A 628 2.10 2.52 -8.28
N TYR A 629 3.06 2.06 -7.47
CA TYR A 629 4.20 2.87 -7.02
C TYR A 629 5.18 3.10 -8.18
N TRP A 630 5.52 2.03 -8.91
CA TRP A 630 6.44 2.12 -10.04
C TRP A 630 5.87 2.92 -11.21
N SER A 631 4.56 2.83 -11.48
CA SER A 631 3.91 3.67 -12.50
C SER A 631 3.94 5.16 -12.12
N GLY A 632 3.80 5.50 -10.84
CA GLY A 632 4.00 6.86 -10.36
C GLY A 632 5.44 7.36 -10.56
N ILE A 633 6.44 6.55 -10.16
CA ILE A 633 7.87 6.84 -10.35
C ILE A 633 8.21 7.02 -11.84
N SER A 634 7.67 6.17 -12.70
CA SER A 634 7.88 6.23 -14.15
C SER A 634 7.27 7.49 -14.76
N CYS A 635 6.06 7.85 -14.33
CA CYS A 635 5.38 9.05 -14.80
C CYS A 635 6.09 10.34 -14.32
N LEU A 636 6.69 10.32 -13.14
CA LEU A 636 7.47 11.43 -12.59
C LEU A 636 8.67 11.82 -13.47
N PHE A 637 9.21 10.89 -14.26
CA PHE A 637 10.27 11.18 -15.23
C PHE A 637 9.86 12.27 -16.25
N ASN A 638 8.55 12.45 -16.49
CA ASN A 638 8.04 13.53 -17.34
C ASN A 638 8.38 14.94 -16.81
N VAL A 639 8.65 15.10 -15.50
CA VAL A 639 9.16 16.36 -14.95
C VAL A 639 10.51 16.73 -15.58
N LEU A 640 11.38 15.75 -15.84
CA LEU A 640 12.68 15.99 -16.46
C LEU A 640 12.57 16.30 -17.95
N THR A 641 11.61 15.69 -18.66
CA THR A 641 11.42 15.89 -20.10
C THR A 641 10.50 17.07 -20.44
N ALA A 642 9.80 17.63 -19.45
CA ALA A 642 8.93 18.79 -19.62
C ALA A 642 9.68 20.03 -20.17
N SER A 643 8.94 20.89 -20.86
CA SER A 643 9.46 22.15 -21.41
C SER A 643 9.99 23.07 -20.31
N ALA A 644 10.97 23.91 -20.63
CA ALA A 644 11.56 24.84 -19.67
C ALA A 644 10.51 25.77 -19.03
N ARG A 645 9.52 26.24 -19.81
CA ARG A 645 8.42 27.06 -19.31
C ARG A 645 7.51 26.27 -18.36
N LYS A 646 7.14 25.02 -18.70
CA LYS A 646 6.30 24.19 -17.82
C LYS A 646 6.98 23.94 -16.46
N LYS A 647 8.30 23.71 -16.46
CA LYS A 647 9.11 23.61 -15.22
C LYS A 647 9.07 24.90 -14.40
N LYS A 648 9.22 26.07 -15.03
CA LYS A 648 9.10 27.37 -14.33
C LYS A 648 7.73 27.57 -13.68
N ILE A 649 6.65 27.18 -14.36
CA ILE A 649 5.29 27.21 -13.81
C ILE A 649 5.17 26.26 -12.61
N LEU A 650 5.60 25.00 -12.75
CA LEU A 650 5.53 23.98 -11.70
C LEU A 650 6.32 24.36 -10.43
N PHE A 651 7.49 24.97 -10.60
CA PHE A 651 8.33 25.44 -9.50
C PHE A 651 7.95 26.84 -9.02
N GLY A 652 6.91 27.46 -9.58
CA GLY A 652 6.43 28.76 -9.17
C GLY A 652 7.42 29.89 -9.47
N HIS A 653 8.31 29.76 -10.46
CA HIS A 653 9.19 30.84 -10.90
C HIS A 653 8.49 31.88 -11.77
N GLU A 654 7.43 31.48 -12.47
CA GLU A 654 6.69 32.31 -13.41
C GLU A 654 5.20 32.30 -13.03
N GLN A 655 4.57 33.48 -13.11
CA GLN A 655 3.13 33.61 -12.85
C GLN A 655 2.35 32.93 -13.99
N PRO A 656 1.27 32.18 -13.69
CA PRO A 656 0.39 31.64 -14.73
C PRO A 656 -0.26 32.77 -15.54
N VAL A 657 -0.44 32.54 -16.83
CA VAL A 657 -1.07 33.50 -17.75
C VAL A 657 -2.59 33.37 -17.69
N PHE A 658 -3.27 34.52 -17.67
CA PHE A 658 -4.73 34.65 -17.78
C PHE A 658 -5.07 35.49 -19.01
N LEU A 659 -6.00 35.00 -19.83
CA LEU A 659 -6.50 35.70 -21.01
C LEU A 659 -8.03 35.75 -20.94
N ARG A 660 -8.56 36.94 -20.69
CA ARG A 660 -10.00 37.17 -20.64
C ARG A 660 -10.55 37.26 -22.06
N GLU A 661 -11.14 36.17 -22.53
CA GLU A 661 -11.72 36.10 -23.88
C GLU A 661 -13.21 36.44 -23.90
N GLN A 662 -13.98 35.85 -22.98
CA GLN A 662 -15.44 35.98 -22.93
C GLN A 662 -15.94 35.99 -21.49
N LEU A 663 -16.96 36.82 -21.21
CA LEU A 663 -17.66 36.81 -19.93
C LEU A 663 -18.58 35.60 -19.84
N TYR A 664 -18.52 34.90 -18.72
CA TYR A 664 -19.42 33.83 -18.38
C TYR A 664 -20.73 34.39 -17.81
N THR A 665 -21.82 34.19 -18.53
CA THR A 665 -23.16 34.65 -18.17
C THR A 665 -24.07 33.44 -17.88
N SER A 666 -23.95 32.87 -16.67
CA SER A 666 -24.86 31.82 -16.21
C SER A 666 -25.89 32.36 -15.22
N VAL A 667 -27.13 31.91 -15.42
CA VAL A 667 -28.25 32.06 -14.49
C VAL A 667 -28.21 30.85 -13.55
N GLY A 668 -28.00 31.08 -12.23
CA GLY A 668 -28.03 30.01 -11.23
C GLY A 668 -26.83 29.96 -10.27
N LEU A 669 -25.67 30.50 -10.68
CA LEU A 669 -24.50 30.60 -9.79
C LEU A 669 -24.55 31.86 -8.92
N THR A 670 -23.93 31.82 -7.73
CA THR A 670 -23.67 33.03 -6.94
C THR A 670 -22.60 33.89 -7.61
N GLU A 671 -22.48 35.17 -7.25
CA GLU A 671 -21.46 36.08 -7.80
C GLU A 671 -20.05 35.52 -7.59
N THR A 672 -19.74 35.08 -6.38
CA THR A 672 -18.45 34.47 -6.05
C THR A 672 -18.18 33.20 -6.86
N GLN A 673 -19.20 32.35 -7.06
CA GLN A 673 -19.04 31.15 -7.91
C GLN A 673 -18.77 31.51 -9.37
N ARG A 674 -19.42 32.55 -9.91
CA ARG A 674 -19.17 33.05 -11.28
C ARG A 674 -17.77 33.61 -11.43
N ASP A 675 -17.29 34.40 -10.47
CA ASP A 675 -15.97 35.04 -10.54
C ASP A 675 -14.85 34.00 -10.53
N VAL A 676 -14.93 33.04 -9.60
CA VAL A 676 -13.96 31.94 -9.50
C VAL A 676 -13.99 31.07 -10.77
N LEU A 677 -15.18 30.79 -11.30
CA LEU A 677 -15.31 30.04 -12.55
C LEU A 677 -14.72 30.80 -13.74
N GLN A 678 -14.95 32.12 -13.82
CA GLN A 678 -14.41 32.97 -14.87
C GLN A 678 -12.88 32.98 -14.83
N GLN A 679 -12.27 33.17 -13.66
CA GLN A 679 -10.81 33.12 -13.49
C GLN A 679 -10.24 31.77 -13.94
N ALA A 680 -10.89 30.67 -13.56
CA ALA A 680 -10.47 29.34 -13.98
C ALA A 680 -10.53 29.16 -15.51
N LEU A 681 -11.56 29.70 -16.16
CA LEU A 681 -11.71 29.65 -17.62
C LEU A 681 -10.67 30.51 -18.34
N ASP A 682 -10.34 31.68 -17.78
CA ASP A 682 -9.36 32.62 -18.34
C ASP A 682 -7.90 32.12 -18.19
N ALA A 683 -7.64 31.21 -17.23
CA ALA A 683 -6.34 30.60 -17.03
C ALA A 683 -5.84 29.82 -18.27
N ARG A 684 -4.56 29.98 -18.61
CA ARG A 684 -3.87 29.23 -19.67
C ARG A 684 -2.91 28.17 -19.15
N ASP A 685 -2.29 28.43 -18.00
CA ASP A 685 -1.30 27.53 -17.41
C ASP A 685 -1.91 26.71 -16.26
N TYR A 686 -2.43 27.36 -15.22
CA TYR A 686 -3.17 26.68 -14.16
C TYR A 686 -4.15 27.56 -13.39
N TYR A 687 -5.08 26.90 -12.68
CA TYR A 687 -5.94 27.52 -11.67
C TYR A 687 -6.12 26.61 -10.44
N LEU A 688 -6.19 27.20 -9.25
CA LEU A 688 -6.34 26.49 -7.97
C LEU A 688 -7.65 26.86 -7.30
N LEU A 689 -8.57 25.91 -7.18
CA LEU A 689 -9.82 26.10 -6.47
C LEU A 689 -9.77 25.52 -5.06
N GLN A 690 -9.86 26.36 -4.05
CA GLN A 690 -10.22 25.93 -2.69
C GLN A 690 -11.74 25.85 -2.57
N GLY A 691 -12.25 24.65 -2.31
CA GLY A 691 -13.67 24.46 -2.03
C GLY A 691 -13.90 23.87 -0.65
N PRO A 692 -14.30 24.70 0.34
CA PRO A 692 -14.71 24.22 1.67
C PRO A 692 -15.81 23.16 1.62
N PRO A 693 -16.07 22.42 2.72
CA PRO A 693 -17.10 21.40 2.79
C PRO A 693 -18.49 21.91 2.35
N GLY A 694 -19.17 21.13 1.51
CA GLY A 694 -20.54 21.45 1.07
C GLY A 694 -20.68 22.60 0.07
N THR A 695 -19.60 23.20 -0.43
CA THR A 695 -19.65 24.36 -1.35
C THR A 695 -19.94 24.03 -2.82
N GLY A 696 -20.11 22.75 -3.16
CA GLY A 696 -20.43 22.33 -4.53
C GLY A 696 -19.24 22.27 -5.50
N LYS A 697 -18.03 21.98 -4.99
CA LYS A 697 -16.83 21.70 -5.81
C LYS A 697 -17.12 20.86 -7.05
N THR A 698 -17.61 19.64 -6.82
CA THR A 698 -17.88 18.66 -7.87
C THR A 698 -19.23 18.93 -8.56
N SER A 699 -20.30 19.12 -7.78
CA SER A 699 -21.67 19.21 -8.32
C SER A 699 -21.98 20.50 -9.07
N THR A 700 -21.21 21.57 -8.82
CA THR A 700 -21.49 22.92 -9.32
C THR A 700 -20.29 23.47 -10.10
N PHE A 701 -19.13 23.64 -9.46
CA PHE A 701 -17.98 24.26 -10.12
C PHE A 701 -17.45 23.38 -11.26
N LEU A 702 -17.10 22.12 -10.98
CA LEU A 702 -16.51 21.21 -11.97
C LEU A 702 -17.44 21.02 -13.18
N VAL A 703 -18.73 20.78 -12.94
CA VAL A 703 -19.75 20.62 -13.99
C VAL A 703 -19.80 21.86 -14.90
N ASN A 704 -19.91 23.06 -14.32
CA ASN A 704 -19.98 24.29 -15.11
C ASN A 704 -18.67 24.61 -15.81
N TYR A 705 -17.53 24.31 -15.18
CA TYR A 705 -16.21 24.47 -15.76
C TYR A 705 -16.02 23.59 -16.99
N VAL A 706 -16.31 22.30 -16.88
CA VAL A 706 -16.20 21.36 -18.02
C VAL A 706 -17.17 21.76 -19.13
N ARG A 707 -18.43 22.08 -18.80
CA ARG A 707 -19.43 22.50 -19.78
C ARG A 707 -19.00 23.74 -20.55
N GLU A 708 -18.54 24.77 -19.86
CA GLU A 708 -18.14 26.02 -20.49
C GLU A 708 -16.80 25.89 -21.22
N GLY A 709 -15.85 25.11 -20.68
CA GLY A 709 -14.59 24.78 -21.35
C GLY A 709 -14.82 24.07 -22.69
N LEU A 710 -15.75 23.12 -22.74
CA LEU A 710 -16.19 22.47 -23.98
C LEU A 710 -16.82 23.47 -24.96
N ARG A 711 -17.66 24.40 -24.47
CA ARG A 711 -18.32 25.43 -25.30
C ARG A 711 -17.31 26.41 -25.92
N ARG A 712 -16.30 26.84 -25.16
CA ARG A 712 -15.31 27.85 -25.60
C ARG A 712 -14.23 27.26 -26.50
N ALA A 713 -13.65 26.12 -26.10
CA ALA A 713 -12.45 25.59 -26.75
C ALA A 713 -12.72 24.34 -27.61
N GLY A 714 -13.77 23.55 -27.31
CA GLY A 714 -14.05 22.28 -27.98
C GLY A 714 -12.94 21.22 -27.84
N LYS A 715 -11.95 21.45 -26.97
CA LYS A 715 -10.80 20.56 -26.75
C LYS A 715 -11.15 19.45 -25.74
N PRO A 716 -10.49 18.28 -25.84
CA PRO A 716 -10.65 17.23 -24.83
C PRO A 716 -10.20 17.69 -23.43
N ILE A 717 -10.99 17.36 -22.41
CA ILE A 717 -10.71 17.61 -20.99
C ILE A 717 -10.64 16.26 -20.27
N VAL A 718 -9.53 16.02 -19.59
CA VAL A 718 -9.36 14.85 -18.71
C VAL A 718 -9.74 15.25 -17.28
N VAL A 719 -10.63 14.49 -16.64
CA VAL A 719 -11.08 14.74 -15.27
C VAL A 719 -10.63 13.58 -14.40
N LEU A 720 -9.81 13.87 -13.40
CA LEU A 720 -9.21 12.89 -12.51
C LEU A 720 -9.66 13.11 -11.07
N ALA A 721 -9.72 12.03 -10.29
CA ALA A 721 -9.87 12.10 -8.84
C ALA A 721 -9.02 11.02 -8.15
N PHE A 722 -8.82 11.16 -6.83
CA PHE A 722 -8.00 10.21 -6.07
C PHE A 722 -8.65 8.82 -5.92
N THR A 723 -9.96 8.76 -5.66
CA THR A 723 -10.67 7.50 -5.33
C THR A 723 -11.78 7.17 -6.34
N ASN A 724 -12.13 5.88 -6.45
CA ASN A 724 -13.27 5.46 -7.27
C ASN A 724 -14.58 6.14 -6.83
N LYS A 725 -14.81 6.29 -5.52
CA LYS A 725 -15.98 7.00 -4.96
C LYS A 725 -16.06 8.46 -5.41
N ALA A 726 -14.93 9.16 -5.52
CA ALA A 726 -14.89 10.52 -6.04
C ALA A 726 -15.20 10.55 -7.56
N VAL A 727 -14.66 9.59 -8.32
CA VAL A 727 -14.99 9.42 -9.74
C VAL A 727 -16.48 9.14 -9.95
N ASP A 728 -17.09 8.26 -9.14
CA ASP A 728 -18.53 7.95 -9.20
C ASP A 728 -19.37 9.22 -9.04
N LYS A 729 -19.00 10.09 -8.10
CA LYS A 729 -19.68 11.38 -7.87
C LYS A 729 -19.53 12.35 -9.03
N ILE A 730 -18.35 12.41 -9.64
CA ILE A 730 -18.12 13.22 -10.85
C ILE A 730 -19.04 12.73 -11.98
N CYS A 731 -19.04 11.42 -12.23
CA CYS A 731 -19.87 10.79 -13.25
C CYS A 731 -21.37 11.00 -13.00
N GLU A 732 -21.82 10.90 -11.75
CA GLU A 732 -23.20 11.22 -11.36
C GLU A 732 -23.54 12.70 -11.63
N ALA A 733 -22.66 13.62 -11.23
CA ALA A 733 -22.85 15.05 -11.45
C ALA A 733 -22.90 15.41 -12.95
N PHE A 734 -22.18 14.70 -13.82
CA PHE A 734 -22.26 14.86 -15.27
C PHE A 734 -23.54 14.29 -15.87
N ARG A 735 -24.06 13.18 -15.36
CA ARG A 735 -25.34 12.58 -15.80
C ARG A 735 -26.55 13.41 -15.36
N LYS A 736 -26.54 13.88 -14.12
CA LYS A 736 -27.63 14.61 -13.47
C LYS A 736 -27.14 15.94 -12.92
N PRO A 737 -26.72 16.88 -13.79
CA PRO A 737 -26.29 18.19 -13.34
C PRO A 737 -27.47 18.95 -12.72
N ARG A 738 -27.19 19.82 -11.74
CA ARG A 738 -28.23 20.66 -11.11
C ARG A 738 -28.93 21.57 -12.12
N GLU A 739 -28.17 22.07 -13.09
CA GLU A 739 -28.64 22.96 -14.14
C GLU A 739 -28.00 22.58 -15.48
N GLY A 740 -28.74 22.78 -16.57
CA GLY A 740 -28.29 22.49 -17.94
C GLY A 740 -28.36 21.01 -18.34
N ALA A 741 -27.94 20.71 -19.56
CA ALA A 741 -27.94 19.36 -20.09
C ALA A 741 -26.81 18.49 -19.49
N SER A 742 -27.01 17.16 -19.52
CA SER A 742 -25.99 16.18 -19.18
C SER A 742 -24.73 16.35 -20.02
N ILE A 743 -23.56 16.11 -19.43
CA ILE A 743 -22.27 16.19 -20.11
C ILE A 743 -21.90 14.78 -20.59
N PRO A 744 -21.74 14.52 -21.90
CA PRO A 744 -21.24 13.25 -22.40
C PRO A 744 -19.79 13.01 -21.95
N TYR A 745 -19.50 11.85 -21.38
CA TYR A 745 -18.16 11.48 -20.92
C TYR A 745 -17.87 10.00 -21.19
N LEU A 746 -16.58 9.67 -21.32
CA LEU A 746 -16.09 8.29 -21.34
C LEU A 746 -15.38 8.01 -20.01
N ARG A 747 -15.85 7.01 -19.27
CA ARG A 747 -15.21 6.57 -18.04
C ARG A 747 -14.18 5.48 -18.32
N LEU A 748 -13.01 5.61 -17.71
CA LEU A 748 -11.95 4.60 -17.72
C LEU A 748 -11.84 3.97 -16.33
N GLY A 749 -11.68 2.65 -16.27
CA GLY A 749 -11.63 1.91 -15.02
C GLY A 749 -11.71 0.40 -15.23
N SER A 750 -11.82 -0.34 -14.13
CA SER A 750 -12.03 -1.79 -14.18
C SER A 750 -13.49 -2.13 -14.49
N ARG A 751 -13.73 -3.34 -15.00
CA ARG A 751 -15.07 -3.90 -15.26
C ARG A 751 -15.98 -4.02 -14.03
N HIS A 752 -15.44 -3.85 -12.83
CA HIS A 752 -16.21 -3.91 -11.58
C HIS A 752 -16.94 -2.60 -11.30
N VAL A 753 -16.63 -1.55 -12.05
CA VAL A 753 -17.32 -0.27 -11.99
C VAL A 753 -18.67 -0.39 -12.69
N GLN A 754 -19.74 0.01 -11.99
CA GLN A 754 -21.08 0.07 -12.55
C GLN A 754 -21.35 1.45 -13.14
N ASP A 755 -21.03 1.64 -14.43
CA ASP A 755 -21.35 2.86 -15.17
C ASP A 755 -21.58 2.52 -16.65
N ASN A 756 -22.74 2.91 -17.22
CA ASN A 756 -23.03 2.69 -18.63
C ASN A 756 -22.08 3.45 -19.58
N ASN A 757 -21.40 4.49 -19.06
CA ASN A 757 -20.38 5.23 -19.79
C ASN A 757 -18.96 4.67 -19.60
N LEU A 758 -18.81 3.53 -18.92
CA LEU A 758 -17.54 2.82 -18.83
C LEU A 758 -17.17 2.30 -20.23
N PHE A 759 -15.92 2.51 -20.65
CA PHE A 759 -15.46 2.11 -21.97
C PHE A 759 -15.72 0.62 -22.27
N THR A 760 -15.48 -0.28 -21.30
CA THR A 760 -15.74 -1.71 -21.46
C THR A 760 -17.22 -2.05 -21.58
N GLU A 761 -18.13 -1.27 -20.98
CA GLU A 761 -19.57 -1.46 -21.12
C GLU A 761 -20.09 -0.97 -22.48
N GLN A 762 -19.52 0.13 -23.01
CA GLN A 762 -19.93 0.67 -24.31
C GLN A 762 -19.57 -0.24 -25.49
N ILE A 763 -18.61 -1.15 -25.31
CA ILE A 763 -18.12 -2.07 -26.36
C ILE A 763 -18.59 -3.51 -26.18
N LYS A 764 -19.39 -3.83 -25.15
CA LYS A 764 -19.67 -5.22 -24.78
C LYS A 764 -20.35 -6.05 -25.88
N ASP A 765 -21.14 -5.39 -26.73
CA ASP A 765 -21.89 -5.99 -27.84
C ASP A 765 -21.24 -5.74 -29.21
N ASP A 766 -19.98 -5.27 -29.24
CA ASP A 766 -19.24 -4.93 -30.47
C ASP A 766 -17.83 -5.53 -30.45
N ASP A 767 -17.39 -6.08 -31.58
CA ASP A 767 -16.09 -6.75 -31.75
C ASP A 767 -15.11 -6.01 -32.67
N ASN A 768 -15.48 -4.81 -33.11
CA ASN A 768 -14.70 -4.08 -34.09
C ASN A 768 -13.81 -2.99 -33.45
N PRO A 769 -12.47 -3.15 -33.47
CA PRO A 769 -11.56 -2.15 -32.91
C PRO A 769 -11.69 -0.75 -33.52
N ASP A 770 -12.04 -0.65 -34.81
CA ASP A 770 -12.22 0.64 -35.45
C ASP A 770 -13.48 1.35 -34.93
N SER A 771 -14.51 0.59 -34.54
CA SER A 771 -15.70 1.12 -33.89
C SER A 771 -15.40 1.57 -32.46
N TRP A 772 -14.63 0.78 -31.71
CA TRP A 772 -14.15 1.16 -30.38
C TRP A 772 -13.30 2.43 -30.41
N ARG A 773 -12.46 2.59 -31.44
CA ARG A 773 -11.70 3.83 -31.66
C ARG A 773 -12.63 5.02 -31.91
N LYS A 774 -13.66 4.86 -32.74
CA LYS A 774 -14.68 5.92 -32.97
C LYS A 774 -15.39 6.31 -31.68
N ILE A 775 -15.66 5.36 -30.79
CA ILE A 775 -16.21 5.64 -29.47
C ILE A 775 -15.26 6.56 -28.69
N ILE A 776 -13.96 6.23 -28.61
CA ILE A 776 -12.97 7.06 -27.91
C ILE A 776 -12.88 8.46 -28.57
N ASP A 777 -12.71 8.52 -29.88
CA ASP A 777 -12.54 9.76 -30.65
C ASP A 777 -13.80 10.67 -30.59
N GLY A 778 -14.97 10.07 -30.41
CA GLY A 778 -16.26 10.75 -30.28
C GLY A 778 -16.46 11.46 -28.94
N HIS A 779 -15.69 11.12 -27.91
CA HIS A 779 -15.79 11.75 -26.59
C HIS A 779 -14.79 12.90 -26.42
N LYS A 780 -15.22 13.94 -25.69
CA LYS A 780 -14.37 15.08 -25.32
C LYS A 780 -14.08 15.16 -23.82
N VAL A 781 -14.76 14.37 -23.00
CA VAL A 781 -14.53 14.33 -21.55
C VAL A 781 -14.16 12.91 -21.16
N PHE A 782 -13.04 12.75 -20.48
CA PHE A 782 -12.53 11.46 -20.03
C PHE A 782 -12.42 11.47 -18.51
N VAL A 783 -13.03 10.50 -17.82
CA VAL A 783 -13.07 10.48 -16.36
C VAL A 783 -12.42 9.21 -15.83
N SER A 784 -11.49 9.32 -14.88
CA SER A 784 -10.83 8.17 -14.26
C SER A 784 -10.19 8.51 -12.92
N THR A 785 -9.70 7.49 -12.19
CA THR A 785 -8.80 7.76 -11.05
C THR A 785 -7.40 8.15 -11.54
N VAL A 786 -6.63 8.89 -10.73
CA VAL A 786 -5.24 9.22 -11.06
C VAL A 786 -4.40 7.96 -11.32
N THR A 787 -4.60 6.90 -10.52
CA THR A 787 -3.90 5.62 -10.71
C THR A 787 -4.28 4.93 -12.02
N THR A 788 -5.57 4.92 -12.39
CA THR A 788 -6.00 4.38 -13.70
C THR A 788 -5.36 5.17 -14.85
N PHE A 789 -5.28 6.50 -14.72
CA PHE A 789 -4.61 7.33 -15.71
C PHE A 789 -3.11 7.04 -15.80
N HIS A 790 -2.39 6.97 -14.67
CA HIS A 790 -0.97 6.60 -14.64
C HIS A 790 -0.68 5.30 -15.38
N ASN A 791 -1.54 4.30 -15.22
CA ASN A 791 -1.37 3.01 -15.88
C ASN A 791 -1.64 3.04 -17.40
N ASN A 792 -2.28 4.09 -17.94
CA ASN A 792 -2.78 4.11 -19.31
C ASN A 792 -2.45 5.40 -20.11
N TRP A 793 -1.75 6.38 -19.53
CA TRP A 793 -1.57 7.71 -20.14
C TRP A 793 -0.90 7.65 -21.52
N GLN A 794 0.10 6.78 -21.72
CA GLN A 794 0.80 6.66 -23.00
C GLN A 794 -0.13 6.19 -24.12
N LEU A 795 -1.03 5.26 -23.79
CA LEU A 795 -2.03 4.75 -24.71
C LEU A 795 -3.10 5.81 -24.98
N LEU A 796 -3.58 6.50 -23.95
CA LEU A 796 -4.53 7.61 -24.09
C LEU A 796 -3.99 8.74 -24.98
N ARG A 797 -2.69 9.04 -24.88
CA ARG A 797 -2.02 10.06 -25.71
C ARG A 797 -2.03 9.72 -27.21
N GLN A 798 -2.26 8.45 -27.58
CA GLN A 798 -2.43 8.05 -28.98
C GLN A 798 -3.80 8.42 -29.55
N PHE A 799 -4.79 8.65 -28.68
CA PHE A 799 -6.16 8.98 -29.08
C PHE A 799 -6.46 10.48 -28.96
N ILE A 800 -6.00 11.09 -27.87
CA ILE A 800 -6.37 12.48 -27.55
C ILE A 800 -5.14 13.35 -27.23
N PRO A 801 -5.15 14.62 -27.67
CA PRO A 801 -4.18 15.61 -27.23
C PRO A 801 -4.42 15.98 -25.76
N PHE A 802 -3.35 16.03 -24.97
CA PHE A 802 -3.36 16.42 -23.57
C PHE A 802 -3.31 17.94 -23.41
N ASN A 803 -4.42 18.61 -23.73
CA ASN A 803 -4.52 20.06 -23.59
C ASN A 803 -4.83 20.45 -22.14
N GLU A 804 -5.78 19.76 -21.51
CA GLU A 804 -6.33 20.19 -20.24
C GLU A 804 -6.70 19.02 -19.32
N VAL A 805 -6.34 19.17 -18.04
CA VAL A 805 -6.71 18.25 -16.97
C VAL A 805 -7.35 18.99 -15.80
N VAL A 806 -8.40 18.43 -15.23
CA VAL A 806 -8.98 18.85 -13.96
C VAL A 806 -8.80 17.72 -12.95
N VAL A 807 -8.21 18.03 -11.79
CA VAL A 807 -8.02 17.05 -10.72
C VAL A 807 -8.86 17.47 -9.52
N ASP A 808 -9.89 16.68 -9.20
CA ASP A 808 -10.70 16.84 -8.00
C ASP A 808 -10.05 16.14 -6.80
N GLU A 809 -10.30 16.65 -5.61
CA GLU A 809 -9.65 16.23 -4.35
C GLU A 809 -8.11 16.30 -4.41
N ALA A 810 -7.56 17.27 -5.14
CA ALA A 810 -6.11 17.40 -5.38
C ALA A 810 -5.29 17.56 -4.09
N SER A 811 -5.85 18.11 -3.01
CA SER A 811 -5.17 18.25 -1.72
C SER A 811 -4.91 16.92 -1.00
N GLN A 812 -5.59 15.84 -1.40
CA GLN A 812 -5.39 14.49 -0.86
C GLN A 812 -4.28 13.72 -1.61
N LEU A 813 -3.71 14.29 -2.67
CA LEU A 813 -2.65 13.68 -3.46
C LEU A 813 -1.29 14.27 -3.07
N THR A 814 -0.26 13.42 -3.05
CA THR A 814 1.12 13.87 -2.83
C THR A 814 1.61 14.72 -4.00
N GLU A 815 2.59 15.57 -3.75
CA GLU A 815 3.21 16.36 -4.80
C GLU A 815 3.85 15.49 -5.91
N ALA A 816 4.44 14.35 -5.54
CA ALA A 816 5.02 13.41 -6.50
C ALA A 816 3.98 12.89 -7.51
N VAL A 817 2.77 12.57 -7.03
CA VAL A 817 1.67 12.05 -7.86
C VAL A 817 1.04 13.13 -8.73
N LEU A 818 0.90 14.36 -8.23
CA LEU A 818 0.36 15.45 -9.05
C LEU A 818 1.37 15.89 -10.12
N SER A 819 2.62 16.15 -9.74
CA SER A 819 3.65 16.64 -10.68
C SER A 819 3.90 15.67 -11.85
N SER A 820 3.82 14.35 -11.61
CA SER A 820 3.95 13.34 -12.66
C SER A 820 2.87 13.47 -13.75
N VAL A 821 1.62 13.75 -13.37
CA VAL A 821 0.51 13.92 -14.33
C VAL A 821 0.51 15.31 -14.96
N LEU A 822 0.61 16.37 -14.16
CA LEU A 822 0.33 17.73 -14.61
C LEU A 822 1.30 18.25 -15.68
N THR A 823 2.52 17.69 -15.71
CA THR A 823 3.53 18.01 -16.73
C THR A 823 3.17 17.49 -18.12
N LEU A 824 2.23 16.54 -18.23
CA LEU A 824 1.76 16.00 -19.49
C LEU A 824 0.76 16.92 -20.21
N PHE A 825 0.17 17.89 -19.50
CA PHE A 825 -0.90 18.75 -19.98
C PHE A 825 -0.46 20.20 -20.13
N ASP A 826 -1.03 20.94 -21.09
CA ASP A 826 -0.76 22.38 -21.23
C ASP A 826 -1.34 23.16 -20.05
N LYS A 827 -2.64 22.97 -19.77
CA LYS A 827 -3.40 23.59 -18.69
C LYS A 827 -3.80 22.58 -17.62
N PHE A 828 -3.76 22.97 -16.35
CA PHE A 828 -4.36 22.18 -15.28
C PHE A 828 -5.21 22.98 -14.29
N VAL A 829 -6.33 22.42 -13.85
CA VAL A 829 -7.15 22.97 -12.78
C VAL A 829 -7.17 21.99 -11.60
N LEU A 830 -6.71 22.45 -10.45
CA LEU A 830 -6.72 21.64 -9.24
C LEU A 830 -7.85 22.11 -8.33
N ILE A 831 -8.71 21.19 -7.94
CA ILE A 831 -9.84 21.43 -7.05
C ILE A 831 -9.57 20.65 -5.76
N GLY A 832 -9.62 21.32 -4.62
CA GLY A 832 -9.35 20.65 -3.34
C GLY A 832 -9.63 21.53 -2.13
N ASP A 833 -9.23 21.03 -0.96
CA ASP A 833 -9.27 21.77 0.28
C ASP A 833 -8.11 21.34 1.18
N HIS A 834 -7.03 22.13 1.19
CA HIS A 834 -5.84 21.89 2.02
C HIS A 834 -6.13 22.04 3.54
N LYS A 835 -7.33 22.48 3.93
CA LYS A 835 -7.81 22.49 5.32
C LYS A 835 -8.43 21.16 5.76
N GLN A 836 -8.74 20.26 4.82
CA GLN A 836 -9.17 18.89 5.09
C GLN A 836 -7.97 17.93 5.06
N LEU A 837 -8.21 16.63 5.10
CA LEU A 837 -7.12 15.63 5.22
C LEU A 837 -6.09 15.76 4.10
N PRO A 838 -4.78 15.70 4.43
CA PRO A 838 -3.72 15.59 3.45
C PRO A 838 -3.64 14.16 2.88
N ALA A 839 -2.69 13.93 1.97
CA ALA A 839 -2.31 12.58 1.59
C ALA A 839 -1.88 11.76 2.82
N VAL A 840 -2.30 10.49 2.89
CA VAL A 840 -1.86 9.56 3.94
C VAL A 840 -0.43 9.12 3.63
N ILE A 841 0.48 9.44 4.53
CA ILE A 841 1.91 9.14 4.40
C ILE A 841 2.34 8.35 5.62
N THR A 842 3.02 7.23 5.37
CA THR A 842 3.44 6.31 6.43
C THR A 842 4.84 6.61 6.96
N GLN A 843 5.64 7.35 6.20
CA GLN A 843 6.98 7.82 6.55
C GLN A 843 7.02 8.78 7.73
N ASP A 844 8.17 8.79 8.40
CA ASP A 844 8.49 9.75 9.45
C ASP A 844 8.67 11.17 8.96
N ASP A 845 8.26 12.11 9.81
CA ASP A 845 8.41 13.54 9.63
C ASP A 845 9.82 13.94 9.19
N HIS A 846 10.85 13.41 9.84
CA HIS A 846 12.25 13.78 9.58
C HIS A 846 12.72 13.34 8.18
N LEU A 847 12.23 12.21 7.67
CA LEU A 847 12.57 11.68 6.32
C LEU A 847 11.86 12.46 5.21
N CYS A 848 10.74 13.09 5.54
CA CYS A 848 9.99 13.93 4.61
C CYS A 848 10.57 15.35 4.50
N ARG A 849 11.45 15.78 5.41
CA ARG A 849 12.08 17.11 5.36
C ARG A 849 13.13 17.21 4.25
N ILE A 850 13.19 18.38 3.63
CA ILE A 850 14.13 18.71 2.56
C ILE A 850 15.23 19.64 3.07
N ASN A 851 16.48 19.22 2.86
CA ASN A 851 17.67 19.98 3.27
C ASN A 851 18.21 20.89 2.15
N SER A 852 17.69 20.77 0.91
CA SER A 852 18.12 21.63 -0.20
C SER A 852 17.63 23.06 0.00
N THR A 853 18.57 23.98 0.19
CA THR A 853 18.29 25.43 0.29
C THR A 853 17.48 25.92 -0.90
N TYR A 854 17.78 25.42 -2.10
CA TYR A 854 17.10 25.84 -3.32
C TYR A 854 15.64 25.37 -3.33
N LEU A 855 15.39 24.08 -3.06
CA LEU A 855 14.02 23.54 -3.02
C LEU A 855 13.18 24.21 -1.91
N ASN A 856 13.79 24.50 -0.76
CA ASN A 856 13.15 25.25 0.33
C ASN A 856 12.68 26.64 -0.11
N GLN A 857 13.48 27.36 -0.92
CA GLN A 857 13.08 28.65 -1.50
C GLN A 857 11.88 28.55 -2.45
N LEU A 858 11.66 27.38 -3.06
CA LEU A 858 10.49 27.10 -3.90
C LEU A 858 9.24 26.67 -3.12
N GLY A 859 9.33 26.61 -1.78
CA GLY A 859 8.28 26.10 -0.91
C GLY A 859 8.24 24.56 -0.81
N ILE A 860 9.30 23.86 -1.22
CA ILE A 860 9.42 22.40 -1.17
C ILE A 860 10.32 22.05 0.03
N TYR A 861 9.75 22.10 1.23
CA TYR A 861 10.46 21.88 2.50
C TYR A 861 10.03 20.60 3.23
N ASP A 862 8.85 20.08 2.88
CA ASP A 862 8.28 18.85 3.43
C ASP A 862 7.50 18.12 2.33
N LEU A 863 7.90 16.88 2.06
CA LEU A 863 7.33 16.05 1.00
C LEU A 863 5.86 15.64 1.26
N ARG A 864 5.35 15.89 2.47
CA ARG A 864 3.96 15.65 2.84
C ARG A 864 3.01 16.76 2.39
N VAL A 865 3.54 17.93 2.06
CA VAL A 865 2.77 19.04 1.52
C VAL A 865 2.34 18.70 0.09
N SER A 866 1.04 18.80 -0.19
CA SER A 866 0.52 18.54 -1.54
C SER A 866 0.99 19.62 -2.52
N LEU A 867 1.10 19.28 -3.81
CA LEU A 867 1.41 20.29 -4.84
C LEU A 867 0.34 21.40 -4.89
N PHE A 868 -0.92 21.05 -4.61
CA PHE A 868 -2.01 22.03 -4.50
C PHE A 868 -1.72 23.08 -3.43
N GLU A 869 -1.37 22.63 -2.22
CA GLU A 869 -1.05 23.50 -1.08
C GLU A 869 0.19 24.35 -1.37
N ARG A 870 1.27 23.73 -1.88
CA ARG A 870 2.49 24.46 -2.24
C ARG A 870 2.25 25.54 -3.29
N LEU A 871 1.53 25.23 -4.38
CA LEU A 871 1.25 26.22 -5.43
C LEU A 871 0.34 27.34 -4.92
N MET A 872 -0.63 27.01 -4.06
CA MET A 872 -1.52 27.97 -3.41
C MET A 872 -0.71 28.96 -2.56
N ASP A 873 0.20 28.46 -1.72
CA ASP A 873 1.05 29.28 -0.86
C ASP A 873 2.05 30.11 -1.66
N ASN A 874 2.59 29.56 -2.75
CA ASN A 874 3.44 30.30 -3.67
C ASN A 874 2.70 31.45 -4.35
N ALA A 875 1.48 31.19 -4.86
CA ALA A 875 0.65 32.21 -5.49
C ALA A 875 0.28 33.32 -4.48
N ARG A 876 -0.07 32.95 -3.23
CA ARG A 876 -0.37 33.89 -2.15
C ARG A 876 0.83 34.78 -1.81
N ARG A 877 1.98 34.17 -1.48
CA ARG A 877 3.21 34.91 -1.11
C ARG A 877 3.69 35.86 -2.21
N LYS A 878 3.42 35.53 -3.48
CA LYS A 878 3.81 36.34 -4.65
C LYS A 878 2.72 37.28 -5.16
N GLY A 879 1.55 37.31 -4.53
CA GLY A 879 0.45 38.19 -4.93
C GLY A 879 -0.25 37.82 -6.24
N TRP A 880 -0.19 36.55 -6.65
CA TRP A 880 -0.83 36.05 -7.88
C TRP A 880 -2.32 35.75 -7.64
N THR A 881 -3.10 36.78 -7.34
CA THR A 881 -4.51 36.67 -6.92
C THR A 881 -5.44 36.05 -7.95
N GLU A 882 -5.11 36.12 -9.24
CA GLU A 882 -5.90 35.48 -10.32
C GLU A 882 -5.69 33.96 -10.41
N ALA A 883 -4.64 33.42 -9.77
CA ALA A 883 -4.27 32.01 -9.86
C ALA A 883 -5.06 31.08 -8.94
N TYR A 884 -5.83 31.64 -8.00
CA TYR A 884 -6.58 30.86 -7.04
C TYR A 884 -7.89 31.53 -6.61
N GLY A 885 -8.83 30.74 -6.11
CA GLY A 885 -10.09 31.23 -5.56
C GLY A 885 -10.64 30.34 -4.46
N GLN A 886 -11.55 30.88 -3.63
CA GLN A 886 -12.26 30.15 -2.59
C GLN A 886 -13.77 30.18 -2.84
N LEU A 887 -14.44 29.02 -2.85
CA LEU A 887 -15.90 28.99 -2.78
C LEU A 887 -16.38 29.40 -1.38
N ARG A 888 -17.50 30.12 -1.33
CA ARG A 888 -18.05 30.70 -0.10
C ARG A 888 -19.36 30.05 0.36
N ASP A 889 -20.32 29.93 -0.55
CA ASP A 889 -21.67 29.49 -0.21
C ASP A 889 -21.74 27.95 -0.12
N HIS A 890 -22.20 27.40 1.00
CA HIS A 890 -22.29 25.95 1.27
C HIS A 890 -23.73 25.46 1.46
N TYR A 891 -24.00 24.23 1.03
CA TYR A 891 -25.35 23.65 0.95
C TYR A 891 -25.52 22.38 1.79
N ARG A 892 -24.62 22.15 2.75
CA ARG A 892 -24.57 20.94 3.59
C ARG A 892 -24.96 21.23 5.04
N MET A 893 -24.05 21.85 5.78
CA MET A 893 -24.15 22.00 7.23
C MET A 893 -25.21 23.03 7.61
N HIS A 894 -25.87 22.83 8.75
CA HIS A 894 -26.56 23.91 9.46
C HIS A 894 -25.58 25.03 9.87
N GLU A 895 -26.06 26.27 10.02
CA GLU A 895 -25.27 27.45 10.39
C GLU A 895 -24.44 27.25 11.67
N ASP A 896 -25.04 26.76 12.76
CA ASP A 896 -24.30 26.51 14.01
C ASP A 896 -23.14 25.50 13.84
N ILE A 897 -23.28 24.53 12.94
CA ILE A 897 -22.22 23.54 12.65
C ILE A 897 -21.14 24.21 11.79
N ALA A 898 -21.54 24.97 10.76
CA ALA A 898 -20.62 25.69 9.89
C ALA A 898 -19.81 26.75 10.66
N ALA A 899 -20.40 27.39 11.66
CA ALA A 899 -19.74 28.36 12.53
C ALA A 899 -18.52 27.79 13.27
N LEU A 900 -18.50 26.47 13.53
CA LEU A 900 -17.37 25.80 14.19
C LEU A 900 -16.11 25.74 13.31
N ILE A 901 -16.27 25.75 11.98
CA ILE A 901 -15.17 25.58 11.03
C ILE A 901 -14.88 26.83 10.19
N THR A 902 -15.82 27.78 10.10
CA THR A 902 -15.72 28.96 9.22
C THR A 902 -14.46 29.79 9.48
N LYS A 903 -14.01 29.87 10.74
CA LYS A 903 -12.79 30.57 11.18
C LYS A 903 -11.50 30.08 10.51
N HIS A 904 -11.49 28.85 9.99
CA HIS A 904 -10.32 28.26 9.33
C HIS A 904 -10.18 28.67 7.86
N TYR A 905 -11.15 29.42 7.32
CA TYR A 905 -11.20 29.85 5.94
C TYR A 905 -11.04 31.38 5.82
N ARG A 906 -10.47 31.85 4.71
CA ARG A 906 -10.23 33.29 4.48
C ARG A 906 -11.51 34.05 4.21
N VAL A 907 -12.45 33.39 3.55
CA VAL A 907 -13.79 33.92 3.28
C VAL A 907 -14.78 33.13 4.13
N GLU A 908 -15.59 33.86 4.90
CA GLU A 908 -16.64 33.30 5.76
C GLU A 908 -17.58 32.39 4.96
N LEU A 909 -17.81 31.17 5.45
CA LEU A 909 -18.76 30.24 4.88
C LEU A 909 -20.20 30.74 5.09
N LYS A 910 -21.00 30.79 4.03
CA LYS A 910 -22.40 31.22 4.09
C LYS A 910 -23.35 30.09 3.72
N ALA A 911 -24.41 29.92 4.50
CA ALA A 911 -25.47 28.98 4.18
C ALA A 911 -26.16 29.36 2.86
N GLY A 912 -26.27 28.40 1.94
CA GLY A 912 -26.87 28.58 0.62
C GLY A 912 -28.36 28.22 0.55
N LEU A 913 -28.90 27.55 1.58
CA LEU A 913 -30.29 27.11 1.69
C LEU A 913 -30.93 27.71 2.95
N SER A 914 -32.19 28.14 2.84
CA SER A 914 -32.95 28.63 4.00
C SER A 914 -33.19 27.58 5.09
N SER A 915 -33.18 26.29 4.73
CA SER A 915 -33.30 25.18 5.69
C SER A 915 -32.10 25.06 6.63
N GLN A 916 -30.93 25.62 6.26
CA GLN A 916 -29.71 25.57 7.07
C GLN A 916 -29.72 26.54 8.26
N SER A 917 -30.78 27.34 8.41
CA SER A 917 -31.04 28.21 9.57
C SER A 917 -32.28 27.75 10.37
N SER A 918 -32.80 26.55 10.09
CA SER A 918 -33.98 25.99 10.77
C SER A 918 -33.67 25.62 12.24
N ARG A 919 -34.67 25.49 13.11
CA ARG A 919 -34.43 24.96 14.46
C ARG A 919 -34.01 23.48 14.42
N ALA A 920 -33.35 23.01 15.48
CA ALA A 920 -33.00 21.59 15.61
C ALA A 920 -34.24 20.70 15.44
N PRO A 921 -34.17 19.58 14.69
CA PRO A 921 -35.28 18.66 14.59
C PRO A 921 -35.59 18.09 15.98
N VAL A 922 -36.80 18.35 16.48
CA VAL A 922 -37.26 17.77 17.75
C VAL A 922 -37.58 16.30 17.49
N TYR A 923 -36.68 15.40 17.88
CA TYR A 923 -37.00 13.99 17.98
C TYR A 923 -38.13 13.83 19.01
N SER A 924 -39.22 13.18 18.63
CA SER A 924 -40.35 12.94 19.55
C SER A 924 -39.94 11.92 20.61
N LEU A 925 -39.29 12.41 21.66
CA LEU A 925 -38.83 11.62 22.79
C LEU A 925 -39.78 11.80 23.98
N PRO A 926 -40.02 10.73 24.78
CA PRO A 926 -40.83 10.82 25.99
C PRO A 926 -40.35 11.92 26.95
N GLU A 927 -41.26 12.45 27.75
CA GLU A 927 -40.93 13.43 28.79
C GLU A 927 -40.04 12.78 29.88
N GLY A 928 -38.92 13.44 30.21
CA GLY A 928 -37.87 12.89 31.09
C GLY A 928 -36.85 11.97 30.41
N HIS A 929 -36.94 11.74 29.09
CA HIS A 929 -35.97 10.94 28.36
C HIS A 929 -34.59 11.62 28.29
N PHE A 930 -33.51 10.90 28.58
CA PHE A 930 -32.17 11.49 28.72
C PHE A 930 -31.61 12.06 27.41
N LEU A 931 -32.03 11.51 26.27
CA LEU A 931 -31.68 12.05 24.95
C LEU A 931 -32.49 13.28 24.54
N ARG A 932 -33.50 13.70 25.32
CA ARG A 932 -34.32 14.87 24.97
C ARG A 932 -33.47 16.15 24.97
N SER A 933 -32.52 16.26 25.90
CA SER A 933 -31.54 17.35 25.90
C SER A 933 -30.57 17.30 24.71
N LEU A 934 -30.37 16.12 24.10
CA LEU A 934 -29.62 16.00 22.84
C LEU A 934 -30.49 16.41 21.65
N ALA A 935 -31.76 16.01 21.62
CA ALA A 935 -32.69 16.31 20.53
C ALA A 935 -32.90 17.81 20.29
N ASP A 936 -32.90 18.61 21.35
CA ASP A 936 -33.12 20.06 21.26
C ASP A 936 -31.85 20.84 20.82
N GLN A 937 -30.74 20.16 20.55
CA GLN A 937 -29.44 20.78 20.29
C GLN A 937 -28.85 20.42 18.94
N ARG A 938 -28.29 21.43 18.28
CA ARG A 938 -27.64 21.27 16.98
C ARG A 938 -26.25 20.62 17.11
N VAL A 939 -25.52 21.03 18.14
CA VAL A 939 -24.19 20.50 18.48
C VAL A 939 -24.20 20.16 19.96
N ALA A 940 -23.88 18.92 20.30
CA ALA A 940 -23.89 18.45 21.67
C ALA A 940 -22.63 17.66 22.02
N PHE A 941 -22.26 17.72 23.31
CA PHE A 941 -21.16 16.95 23.87
C PHE A 941 -21.67 16.04 25.00
N VAL A 942 -21.37 14.74 24.90
CA VAL A 942 -21.66 13.72 25.91
C VAL A 942 -20.34 13.32 26.58
N GLU A 943 -20.17 13.78 27.81
CA GLU A 943 -19.04 13.42 28.66
C GLU A 943 -19.11 11.93 28.99
N THR A 944 -18.00 11.21 28.82
CA THR A 944 -17.87 9.79 29.17
C THR A 944 -16.64 9.56 30.05
N PRO A 945 -16.71 8.60 30.98
CA PRO A 945 -15.56 8.28 31.83
C PRO A 945 -14.42 7.68 30.99
N ALA A 946 -13.20 7.81 31.51
CA ALA A 946 -12.06 7.05 31.01
C ALA A 946 -12.25 5.57 31.41
N GLU A 947 -12.54 4.71 30.43
CA GLU A 947 -12.70 3.28 30.61
C GLU A 947 -12.32 2.55 29.30
N GLY A 948 -11.37 1.61 29.36
CA GLY A 948 -10.89 0.83 28.21
C GLY A 948 -9.41 1.02 27.89
N GLY A 949 -8.95 0.49 26.74
CA GLY A 949 -7.56 0.60 26.26
C GLY A 949 -7.30 1.83 25.37
N PRO A 950 -6.07 2.02 24.85
CA PRO A 950 -5.72 3.23 24.10
C PRO A 950 -6.49 3.44 22.79
N LYS A 951 -7.11 2.38 22.27
CA LYS A 951 -7.83 2.35 20.97
C LYS A 951 -9.31 1.97 21.08
N ARG A 952 -9.83 1.74 22.29
CA ARG A 952 -11.19 1.24 22.55
C ARG A 952 -11.70 1.80 23.87
N ASN A 953 -12.91 2.35 23.86
CA ASN A 953 -13.65 2.77 25.05
C ASN A 953 -15.07 2.18 24.98
N ASP A 954 -15.34 1.18 25.82
CA ASP A 954 -16.61 0.45 25.81
C ASP A 954 -17.80 1.31 26.25
N LYS A 955 -17.58 2.29 27.13
CA LYS A 955 -18.65 3.21 27.56
C LYS A 955 -19.03 4.17 26.46
N GLU A 956 -18.05 4.68 25.72
CA GLU A 956 -18.31 5.46 24.51
C GLU A 956 -19.02 4.61 23.45
N ALA A 957 -18.61 3.36 23.26
CA ALA A 957 -19.20 2.46 22.27
C ALA A 957 -20.68 2.16 22.59
N LEU A 958 -20.96 1.82 23.85
CA LEU A 958 -22.31 1.61 24.35
C LEU A 958 -23.16 2.87 24.22
N MET A 959 -22.63 4.05 24.56
CA MET A 959 -23.34 5.33 24.44
C MET A 959 -23.66 5.64 22.96
N ALA A 960 -22.70 5.47 22.06
CA ALA A 960 -22.92 5.66 20.63
C ALA A 960 -24.04 4.74 20.10
N ALA A 961 -23.99 3.45 20.46
CA ALA A 961 -25.03 2.49 20.08
C ALA A 961 -26.40 2.84 20.66
N THR A 962 -26.45 3.28 21.92
CA THR A 962 -27.69 3.70 22.61
C THR A 962 -28.32 4.89 21.90
N ILE A 963 -27.52 5.92 21.56
CA ILE A 963 -28.01 7.08 20.80
C ILE A 963 -28.59 6.64 19.47
N VAL A 964 -27.93 5.74 18.73
CA VAL A 964 -28.47 5.20 17.47
C VAL A 964 -29.80 4.49 17.68
N HIS A 965 -29.88 3.59 18.66
CA HIS A 965 -31.10 2.81 18.91
C HIS A 965 -32.31 3.69 19.16
N GLU A 966 -32.13 4.70 20.01
CA GLU A 966 -33.20 5.61 20.39
C GLU A 966 -33.59 6.55 19.25
N LEU A 967 -32.62 7.11 18.53
CA LEU A 967 -32.88 7.95 17.36
C LEU A 967 -33.69 7.19 16.31
N VAL A 968 -33.32 5.95 16.01
CA VAL A 968 -34.06 5.09 15.08
C VAL A 968 -35.43 4.70 15.64
N ALA A 969 -35.54 4.43 16.95
CA ALA A 969 -36.81 4.07 17.60
C ALA A 969 -37.85 5.20 17.53
N THR A 970 -37.42 6.47 17.46
CA THR A 970 -38.35 7.60 17.25
C THR A 970 -39.01 7.61 15.87
N GLY A 971 -38.46 6.87 14.90
CA GLY A 971 -38.90 6.88 13.50
C GLY A 971 -38.58 8.18 12.74
N ALA A 972 -37.96 9.17 13.38
CA ALA A 972 -37.63 10.46 12.77
C ALA A 972 -36.41 10.40 11.84
N VAL A 973 -35.49 9.47 12.08
CA VAL A 973 -34.29 9.23 11.27
C VAL A 973 -34.17 7.75 10.94
N ARG A 974 -33.73 7.46 9.71
CA ARG A 974 -33.42 6.09 9.29
C ARG A 974 -31.97 5.76 9.64
N PRO A 975 -31.59 4.49 9.74
CA PRO A 975 -30.18 4.09 9.90
C PRO A 975 -29.27 4.74 8.84
N ALA A 976 -29.73 4.83 7.60
CA ALA A 976 -29.06 5.51 6.49
C ALA A 976 -28.80 7.01 6.71
N ASP A 977 -29.53 7.67 7.61
CA ASP A 977 -29.39 9.10 7.89
C ASP A 977 -28.37 9.37 9.03
N ILE A 978 -27.82 8.32 9.65
CA ILE A 978 -26.88 8.39 10.77
C ILE A 978 -25.49 7.91 10.34
N GLY A 979 -24.46 8.54 10.88
CA GLY A 979 -23.07 8.12 10.73
C GLY A 979 -22.31 8.16 12.04
N ILE A 980 -21.42 7.21 12.27
CA ILE A 980 -20.52 7.21 13.41
C ILE A 980 -19.08 7.30 12.91
N ILE A 981 -18.34 8.28 13.43
CA ILE A 981 -16.92 8.48 13.16
C ILE A 981 -16.15 8.15 14.43
N THR A 982 -15.05 7.41 14.32
CA THR A 982 -14.15 7.11 15.45
C THR A 982 -12.72 6.89 14.97
N PRO A 983 -11.68 7.29 15.72
CA PRO A 983 -10.29 7.22 15.23
C PRO A 983 -9.77 5.80 15.03
N PHE A 984 -10.31 4.79 15.73
CA PHE A 984 -9.71 3.46 15.78
C PHE A 984 -10.66 2.35 15.33
N ARG A 985 -10.11 1.37 14.60
CA ARG A 985 -10.85 0.18 14.14
C ARG A 985 -11.36 -0.68 15.29
N ALA A 986 -10.61 -0.79 16.38
CA ALA A 986 -11.03 -1.49 17.59
C ALA A 986 -12.31 -0.88 18.19
N GLN A 987 -12.47 0.45 18.10
CA GLN A 987 -13.70 1.11 18.53
C GLN A 987 -14.86 0.87 17.56
N ILE A 988 -14.61 0.79 16.25
CA ILE A 988 -15.64 0.40 15.27
C ILE A 988 -16.21 -0.98 15.63
N ALA A 989 -15.34 -1.94 15.95
CA ALA A 989 -15.76 -3.28 16.38
C ALA A 989 -16.59 -3.22 17.67
N ALA A 990 -16.10 -2.51 18.70
CA ALA A 990 -16.82 -2.33 19.98
C ALA A 990 -18.21 -1.68 19.80
N ILE A 991 -18.35 -0.67 18.93
CA ILE A 991 -19.65 -0.05 18.65
C ILE A 991 -20.58 -1.06 17.98
N LYS A 992 -20.08 -1.83 17.00
CA LYS A 992 -20.87 -2.86 16.30
C LYS A 992 -21.33 -3.97 17.25
N GLU A 993 -20.54 -4.33 18.26
CA GLU A 993 -20.93 -5.30 19.30
C GLU A 993 -22.18 -4.87 20.08
N HIS A 994 -22.38 -3.57 20.27
CA HIS A 994 -23.54 -3.01 20.99
C HIS A 994 -24.74 -2.66 20.09
N LEU A 995 -24.59 -2.78 18.77
CA LEU A 995 -25.67 -2.52 17.82
C LEU A 995 -26.49 -3.77 17.53
N ARG A 996 -27.78 -3.56 17.27
CA ARG A 996 -28.73 -4.61 16.89
C ARG A 996 -28.38 -5.07 15.47
N PRO A 997 -28.31 -6.38 15.18
CA PRO A 997 -27.90 -6.89 13.86
C PRO A 997 -28.71 -6.30 12.70
N GLU A 998 -29.98 -5.98 12.91
CA GLU A 998 -30.87 -5.37 11.91
C GLU A 998 -30.37 -4.02 11.41
N LEU A 999 -29.74 -3.22 12.29
CA LEU A 999 -29.20 -1.90 11.94
C LEU A 999 -27.92 -1.97 11.11
N LEU A 1000 -27.25 -3.13 11.15
CA LEU A 1000 -26.01 -3.39 10.43
C LEU A 1000 -26.28 -4.06 9.06
N ARG A 1001 -27.51 -4.45 8.77
CA ARG A 1001 -27.87 -5.06 7.48
C ARG A 1001 -27.83 -4.01 6.37
N GLY A 1002 -27.26 -4.36 5.22
CA GLY A 1002 -27.28 -3.53 4.01
C GLY A 1002 -26.36 -2.30 4.03
N GLU A 1003 -25.46 -2.16 5.03
CA GLU A 1003 -24.49 -1.06 5.14
C GLU A 1003 -25.10 0.37 5.18
N GLU A 1004 -26.37 0.50 5.55
CA GLU A 1004 -27.03 1.82 5.60
C GLU A 1004 -26.41 2.75 6.66
N LEU A 1005 -26.20 2.22 7.88
CA LEU A 1005 -25.49 2.89 8.96
C LEU A 1005 -23.98 2.75 8.76
N ILE A 1006 -23.30 3.87 8.48
CA ILE A 1006 -21.84 3.86 8.29
C ILE A 1006 -21.12 4.15 9.61
N ILE A 1007 -20.20 3.27 9.99
CA ILE A 1007 -19.32 3.39 11.15
C ILE A 1007 -17.88 3.26 10.68
N ASP A 1008 -17.09 4.33 10.77
CA ASP A 1008 -15.77 4.37 10.14
C ASP A 1008 -14.76 5.33 10.79
N THR A 1009 -13.50 5.24 10.34
CA THR A 1009 -12.47 6.23 10.67
C THR A 1009 -12.63 7.50 9.85
N VAL A 1010 -12.05 8.59 10.34
CA VAL A 1010 -12.12 9.93 9.71
C VAL A 1010 -11.65 9.88 8.25
N GLU A 1011 -10.55 9.18 8.00
CA GLU A 1011 -9.92 9.03 6.69
C GLU A 1011 -10.85 8.34 5.69
N ARG A 1012 -11.54 7.29 6.13
CA ARG A 1012 -12.44 6.52 5.26
C ARG A 1012 -13.83 7.15 5.14
N TYR A 1013 -14.24 7.96 6.11
CA TYR A 1013 -15.50 8.72 6.06
C TYR A 1013 -15.44 9.93 5.12
N GLN A 1014 -14.23 10.35 4.71
CA GLN A 1014 -14.07 11.54 3.88
C GLN A 1014 -14.87 11.47 2.59
N GLY A 1015 -15.52 12.59 2.28
CA GLY A 1015 -16.42 12.72 1.13
C GLY A 1015 -17.86 12.28 1.42
N ASP A 1016 -18.14 11.47 2.44
CA ASP A 1016 -19.52 11.17 2.85
C ASP A 1016 -20.14 12.30 3.69
N GLU A 1017 -21.44 12.21 3.97
CA GLU A 1017 -22.20 13.10 4.86
C GLU A 1017 -23.46 12.39 5.38
N ARG A 1018 -23.94 12.78 6.57
CA ARG A 1018 -25.16 12.24 7.19
C ARG A 1018 -25.95 13.33 7.91
N LYS A 1019 -27.25 13.11 8.09
CA LYS A 1019 -28.09 14.03 8.87
C LYS A 1019 -27.55 14.17 10.29
N VAL A 1020 -27.28 13.02 10.93
CA VAL A 1020 -26.70 12.97 12.27
C VAL A 1020 -25.31 12.32 12.21
N ILE A 1021 -24.31 13.00 12.76
CA ILE A 1021 -22.97 12.44 12.96
C ILE A 1021 -22.71 12.29 14.45
N ILE A 1022 -22.28 11.10 14.84
CA ILE A 1022 -21.79 10.77 16.18
C ILE A 1022 -20.27 10.62 16.08
N PHE A 1023 -19.49 11.41 16.82
CA PHE A 1023 -18.04 11.30 16.89
C PHE A 1023 -17.62 10.72 18.25
N SER A 1024 -17.23 9.44 18.28
CA SER A 1024 -16.65 8.77 19.46
C SER A 1024 -15.13 8.94 19.44
N THR A 1025 -14.61 9.72 20.39
CA THR A 1025 -13.21 10.15 20.39
C THR A 1025 -12.24 9.12 20.95
N THR A 1026 -12.69 8.24 21.84
CA THR A 1026 -11.90 7.20 22.55
C THR A 1026 -10.75 7.71 23.43
N ILE A 1027 -10.57 9.03 23.50
CA ILE A 1027 -9.45 9.65 24.23
C ILE A 1027 -9.75 9.63 25.72
N GLN A 1028 -8.81 9.06 26.47
CA GLN A 1028 -8.88 8.93 27.92
C GLN A 1028 -7.84 9.81 28.62
N ASP A 1029 -6.70 10.05 27.97
CA ASP A 1029 -5.56 10.79 28.49
C ASP A 1029 -5.02 11.80 27.46
N ALA A 1030 -4.51 12.94 27.94
CA ALA A 1030 -3.95 14.02 27.12
C ALA A 1030 -2.82 13.56 26.17
N ARG A 1031 -2.05 12.53 26.54
CA ARG A 1031 -0.96 11.96 25.71
C ARG A 1031 -1.49 11.34 24.42
N GLN A 1032 -2.73 10.83 24.42
CA GLN A 1032 -3.32 10.18 23.26
C GLN A 1032 -3.79 11.17 22.19
N ILE A 1033 -3.92 12.45 22.52
CA ILE A 1033 -4.45 13.48 21.61
C ILE A 1033 -3.73 13.47 20.26
N ARG A 1034 -2.39 13.37 20.26
CA ARG A 1034 -1.58 13.38 19.03
C ARG A 1034 -1.95 12.28 18.05
N THR A 1035 -2.53 11.17 18.51
CA THR A 1035 -2.92 10.03 17.66
C THR A 1035 -4.17 10.31 16.81
N ILE A 1036 -5.00 11.28 17.20
CA ILE A 1036 -6.28 11.59 16.54
C ILE A 1036 -6.31 12.96 15.86
N GLN A 1037 -5.20 13.70 15.89
CA GLN A 1037 -5.09 15.03 15.27
C GLN A 1037 -4.22 15.01 14.03
N SER A 1038 -4.52 15.92 13.11
CA SER A 1038 -3.63 16.28 12.02
C SER A 1038 -3.53 17.80 11.98
N VAL A 1039 -2.71 18.35 12.87
CA VAL A 1039 -2.58 19.80 13.06
C VAL A 1039 -1.68 20.39 11.96
N ALA A 1040 -2.19 21.42 11.31
CA ALA A 1040 -1.43 22.26 10.38
C ALA A 1040 -1.64 23.73 10.73
N GLU A 1041 -0.60 24.53 10.57
CA GLU A 1041 -0.66 25.98 10.76
C GLU A 1041 -0.52 26.67 9.40
N ASP A 1042 -1.35 27.67 9.15
CA ASP A 1042 -1.16 28.60 8.03
C ASP A 1042 -1.42 30.05 8.47
N GLU A 1043 -1.39 31.00 7.52
CA GLU A 1043 -1.62 32.44 7.81
C GLU A 1043 -2.98 32.75 8.47
N VAL A 1044 -3.96 31.85 8.39
CA VAL A 1044 -5.32 32.09 8.89
C VAL A 1044 -5.50 31.55 10.30
N SER A 1045 -5.09 30.30 10.52
CA SER A 1045 -5.31 29.62 11.81
C SER A 1045 -4.53 28.32 11.92
N LEU A 1046 -4.34 27.88 13.17
CA LEU A 1046 -4.03 26.50 13.50
C LEU A 1046 -5.28 25.63 13.27
N VAL A 1047 -5.20 24.64 12.37
CA VAL A 1047 -6.31 23.75 12.00
C VAL A 1047 -5.98 22.30 12.30
N ASP A 1048 -6.85 21.61 13.04
CA ASP A 1048 -6.86 20.16 13.07
C ASP A 1048 -7.71 19.64 11.90
N ARG A 1049 -7.03 19.16 10.85
CA ARG A 1049 -7.64 18.70 9.60
C ARG A 1049 -8.58 17.50 9.82
N LYS A 1050 -8.27 16.61 10.79
CA LYS A 1050 -9.12 15.45 11.12
C LYS A 1050 -10.41 15.91 11.78
N LEU A 1051 -10.30 16.79 12.78
CA LEU A 1051 -11.45 17.35 13.48
C LEU A 1051 -12.37 18.15 12.52
N LEU A 1052 -11.78 18.97 11.65
CA LEU A 1052 -12.53 19.72 10.63
C LEU A 1052 -13.34 18.77 9.73
N VAL A 1053 -12.74 17.64 9.30
CA VAL A 1053 -13.46 16.63 8.53
C VAL A 1053 -14.60 16.04 9.34
N CYS A 1054 -14.38 15.60 10.58
CA CYS A 1054 -15.42 15.05 11.47
C CYS A 1054 -16.63 15.99 11.59
N VAL A 1055 -16.39 17.26 11.95
CA VAL A 1055 -17.44 18.27 12.12
C VAL A 1055 -18.21 18.49 10.82
N SER A 1056 -17.50 18.61 9.70
CA SER A 1056 -18.09 18.93 8.40
C SER A 1056 -18.85 17.78 7.71
N ARG A 1057 -18.95 16.60 8.35
CA ARG A 1057 -19.77 15.48 7.87
C ARG A 1057 -21.23 15.61 8.28
N ALA A 1058 -21.54 16.40 9.30
CA ALA A 1058 -22.88 16.58 9.82
C ALA A 1058 -23.69 17.57 8.97
N VAL A 1059 -24.89 17.16 8.55
CA VAL A 1059 -25.85 18.02 7.84
C VAL A 1059 -26.74 18.74 8.87
N GLU A 1060 -27.39 17.98 9.74
CA GLU A 1060 -28.39 18.49 10.70
C GLU A 1060 -27.93 18.44 12.15
N GLN A 1061 -27.17 17.45 12.61
CA GLN A 1061 -26.77 17.36 14.02
C GLN A 1061 -25.39 16.74 14.20
N LEU A 1062 -24.59 17.31 15.10
CA LEU A 1062 -23.30 16.77 15.53
C LEU A 1062 -23.34 16.41 17.01
N ILE A 1063 -23.07 15.14 17.33
CA ILE A 1063 -22.94 14.64 18.70
C ILE A 1063 -21.51 14.16 18.90
N ILE A 1064 -20.82 14.68 19.90
CA ILE A 1064 -19.46 14.28 20.25
C ILE A 1064 -19.50 13.53 21.57
N ILE A 1065 -18.84 12.38 21.63
CA ILE A 1065 -18.75 11.53 22.81
C ILE A 1065 -17.27 11.39 23.19
N GLY A 1066 -16.93 11.71 24.44
CA GLY A 1066 -15.54 11.61 24.88
C GLY A 1066 -15.28 12.15 26.27
N ASN A 1067 -14.00 12.25 26.62
CA ASN A 1067 -13.52 12.83 27.88
C ASN A 1067 -13.09 14.29 27.67
N SER A 1068 -13.87 15.25 28.16
CA SER A 1068 -13.62 16.68 27.91
C SER A 1068 -12.30 17.15 28.49
N ARG A 1069 -11.87 16.61 29.65
CA ARG A 1069 -10.61 16.98 30.30
C ARG A 1069 -9.41 16.57 29.46
N ALA A 1070 -9.41 15.36 28.92
CA ALA A 1070 -8.33 14.87 28.06
C ALA A 1070 -8.32 15.59 26.71
N LEU A 1071 -9.50 15.79 26.10
CA LEU A 1071 -9.67 16.53 24.85
C LEU A 1071 -9.19 17.98 24.94
N SER A 1072 -9.42 18.64 26.08
CA SER A 1072 -9.01 20.04 26.30
C SER A 1072 -7.49 20.26 26.33
N ALA A 1073 -6.68 19.19 26.32
CA ALA A 1073 -5.24 19.31 26.13
C ALA A 1073 -4.86 19.76 24.71
N SER A 1074 -5.75 19.60 23.73
CA SER A 1074 -5.61 20.19 22.40
C SER A 1074 -6.30 21.55 22.33
N GLU A 1075 -5.64 22.52 21.69
CA GLU A 1075 -6.22 23.84 21.43
C GLU A 1075 -7.50 23.74 20.58
N SER A 1076 -7.49 22.99 19.48
CA SER A 1076 -8.65 22.87 18.58
C SER A 1076 -9.87 22.24 19.26
N TYR A 1077 -9.67 21.20 20.09
CA TYR A 1077 -10.77 20.58 20.84
C TYR A 1077 -11.23 21.46 22.00
N ARG A 1078 -10.33 22.17 22.68
CA ARG A 1078 -10.71 23.11 23.75
C ARG A 1078 -11.60 24.22 23.21
N GLU A 1079 -11.26 24.78 22.06
CA GLU A 1079 -12.10 25.80 21.39
C GLU A 1079 -13.45 25.23 20.96
N LEU A 1080 -13.48 24.02 20.39
CA LEU A 1080 -14.72 23.33 20.05
C LEU A 1080 -15.61 23.13 21.28
N LEU A 1081 -15.07 22.62 22.38
CA LEU A 1081 -15.80 22.39 23.63
C LEU A 1081 -16.28 23.70 24.29
N ALA A 1082 -15.61 24.82 24.04
CA ALA A 1082 -16.05 26.14 24.50
C ALA A 1082 -17.20 26.70 23.66
N ALA A 1083 -17.26 26.36 22.37
CA ALA A 1083 -18.34 26.75 21.48
C ALA A 1083 -19.64 25.95 21.69
N ILE A 1084 -19.57 24.80 22.36
CA ILE A 1084 -20.73 23.94 22.65
C ILE A 1084 -21.43 24.42 23.92
N GLY A 1085 -22.67 24.91 23.77
CA GLY A 1085 -23.45 25.53 24.86
C GLY A 1085 -23.92 24.56 25.95
N ALA A 1086 -23.97 23.25 25.71
CA ALA A 1086 -24.40 22.28 26.71
C ALA A 1086 -23.52 21.02 26.74
N LYS A 1087 -23.20 20.61 27.97
CA LYS A 1087 -22.39 19.45 28.29
C LYS A 1087 -23.24 18.50 29.10
N LEU A 1088 -23.47 17.30 28.57
CA LEU A 1088 -24.23 16.25 29.25
C LEU A 1088 -23.25 15.29 29.92
N SER A 1089 -23.59 14.80 31.10
CA SER A 1089 -22.77 13.82 31.82
C SER A 1089 -23.27 12.40 31.60
N TYR A 1090 -22.36 11.47 31.32
CA TYR A 1090 -22.67 10.03 31.38
C TYR A 1090 -23.22 9.67 32.77
N SER A 1091 -24.31 8.91 32.79
CA SER A 1091 -24.87 8.34 34.02
C SER A 1091 -25.12 6.87 33.78
N ALA A 1092 -24.59 6.01 34.67
CA ALA A 1092 -24.71 4.56 34.61
C ALA A 1092 -26.15 4.03 34.82
N LYS A 1093 -27.14 4.91 35.03
CA LYS A 1093 -28.57 4.58 35.02
C LYS A 1093 -29.19 4.51 33.61
N TYR A 1094 -28.44 4.94 32.58
CA TYR A 1094 -28.78 4.85 31.15
C TYR A 1094 -27.94 3.74 30.52
#